data_AF-A0A0C2X2T2-F1
#
_entry.id   AF-A0A0C2X2T2-F1
#
_cell.length_a   1.000
_cell.length_b   1.000
_cell.length_c   1.000
_cell.angle_alpha   90.00
_cell.angle_beta   90.00
_cell.angle_gamma   90.00
#
_symmetry.space_group_name_H-M   'P 1'
#
loop_
_entity.id
_entity.type
_entity.pdbx_description
1 polymer ?
#
loop_
_entity_poly.entity_id
_entity_poly.type
_entity_poly.pdbx_seq_one_letter_code
_entity_poly.pdbx_strand_id
1 'polypeptide(L)'
;MPRIAGLTPFTKADTPEKDSALADSNWHSEGEEDFASKPPGEQIKRRLSGVEHPQAKKTPIWQSLTPMYIGIAGILSPDKTVMEIGLSIHDATYSVDFSVKHLHFANNEPNADEIATFVIQTIKDFSKQHLMKFVGAGVTSRLVEHSPNICGRLWRELDIVPIVFHVRSTQRLTPGRPVPKVDDQGFPVNPTGLLTPQPGEYGQKPAGITPPASNILSVAAGTAQTQAADASAPARPADEQADSAVRKAVLYFGPSGHNPRLTIGFRNEVEPDAGGRIRIVDSIEDYRSTVRDPTFNAVLHYAKILRDKKTKIAFFSSTPQGGGVALMRHALIRLLHLLGVEARWYIPSPSPAVFRTTKNNHNILQGVADASLRLTLPQQEQFTQWIEYNAKRYWLSEGGPLAAGGADVIFIDDPQMPGLIPLIRKARPEVPIIYRSHIEVRSDLIHINGSPQSEVWGYLWDRIQHADLFISHPVDKFVPDTVPIETVGLLPAATDWLDGLSKHLADWDIQYYMGIFRTLCSEIRMSKLHWPAREYIVQVARFDPAKGIPVVIDSFVKLRRKLDLKLPASQCPQLLICGHGAIDDPDASIIYSEVLALLETEEYAPYAADIVVMRIPPSDQILNALMSSAKIVLQLSSREGFEVKVSEAIHKGKPIIATRAGGIPLQVQHEKNGFLVDVGDSSAVAKHLYQLWTDPGLYKKMCDFAKQSVSDEVGTWGNAAVWMYLATKFAAGEKLKPNGKWLNDMMREDCGQPYKEGEPRLPRKVLVRPTAGGAPAPAAEYK
;
A
#
# COMPACT_ATOMS: atom_id res chain seq x y z
N MET A 1 -52.17 12.31 24.92
CA MET A 1 -53.03 12.65 26.08
C MET A 1 -53.33 11.37 26.85
N PRO A 2 -53.64 11.38 28.17
CA PRO A 2 -53.79 12.52 29.13
C PRO A 2 -52.43 12.96 29.76
N ARG A 3 -52.17 14.18 30.27
CA ARG A 3 -52.72 15.02 31.39
C ARG A 3 -52.38 14.42 32.78
N ILE A 4 -51.83 15.09 33.80
CA ILE A 4 -51.88 16.51 34.32
C ILE A 4 -50.68 16.75 35.31
N ALA A 5 -50.30 17.93 35.85
CA ALA A 5 -50.13 19.33 35.37
C ALA A 5 -49.64 20.29 36.51
N GLY A 6 -48.75 21.26 36.23
CA GLY A 6 -48.50 22.49 37.04
C GLY A 6 -47.15 22.64 37.78
N LEU A 7 -46.66 23.83 38.19
CA LEU A 7 -47.03 25.24 37.92
C LEU A 7 -45.89 26.21 38.42
N THR A 8 -45.28 27.01 37.53
CA THR A 8 -44.86 28.46 37.59
C THR A 8 -44.46 29.20 38.93
N PRO A 9 -43.84 30.41 38.91
CA PRO A 9 -42.61 30.91 38.24
C PRO A 9 -41.81 32.00 39.07
N PHE A 10 -40.97 32.82 38.39
CA PHE A 10 -40.55 34.23 38.66
C PHE A 10 -39.20 34.65 39.31
N THR A 11 -38.67 35.73 38.71
CA THR A 11 -37.89 36.89 39.20
C THR A 11 -36.36 36.95 39.24
N LYS A 12 -35.86 38.15 38.86
CA LYS A 12 -34.47 38.65 38.80
C LYS A 12 -34.02 39.17 40.17
N ALA A 13 -32.69 39.20 40.40
CA ALA A 13 -31.87 40.42 40.45
C ALA A 13 -30.62 40.22 41.34
N ASP A 14 -29.45 40.66 40.90
CA ASP A 14 -28.71 41.77 41.53
C ASP A 14 -27.30 41.95 40.94
N THR A 15 -26.94 43.21 40.73
CA THR A 15 -25.58 43.73 40.52
C THR A 15 -25.22 44.62 41.70
N PRO A 16 -23.93 44.85 41.97
CA PRO A 16 -23.50 46.25 41.92
C PRO A 16 -22.15 46.47 41.20
N GLU A 17 -21.88 47.76 40.98
CA GLU A 17 -20.79 48.29 40.16
C GLU A 17 -19.48 48.56 40.94
N LYS A 18 -18.40 48.68 40.15
CA LYS A 18 -17.28 49.65 40.24
C LYS A 18 -16.47 49.81 41.55
N ASP A 19 -15.16 49.83 41.37
CA ASP A 19 -14.41 51.05 41.73
C ASP A 19 -13.19 51.25 40.80
N SER A 20 -12.67 52.48 40.71
CA SER A 20 -11.62 52.87 39.77
C SER A 20 -10.59 53.82 40.39
N ALA A 21 -9.29 53.57 40.16
CA ALA A 21 -8.23 54.53 40.44
C ALA A 21 -7.07 54.42 39.42
N LEU A 22 -6.53 55.57 39.01
CA LEU A 22 -5.38 55.74 38.10
C LEU A 22 -4.20 56.34 38.89
N ALA A 23 -2.97 55.91 38.60
CA ALA A 23 -1.81 56.77 38.25
C ALA A 23 -0.44 56.04 38.36
N ASP A 24 0.40 56.23 37.33
CA ASP A 24 1.88 56.32 37.28
C ASP A 24 2.75 55.27 38.02
N SER A 25 3.68 54.53 37.37
CA SER A 25 4.82 55.11 36.65
C SER A 25 5.79 54.05 36.05
N ASN A 26 6.49 54.45 34.98
CA ASN A 26 7.79 53.98 34.46
C ASN A 26 7.98 52.56 33.85
N TRP A 27 8.87 52.56 32.84
CA TRP A 27 9.27 51.46 31.96
C TRP A 27 10.43 50.64 32.53
N HIS A 28 10.44 49.30 32.33
CA HIS A 28 11.42 48.58 31.50
C HIS A 28 11.29 47.03 31.55
N SER A 29 11.49 46.42 30.36
CA SER A 29 12.05 45.08 30.06
C SER A 29 11.35 43.75 30.44
N GLU A 30 11.46 42.80 29.49
CA GLU A 30 11.31 41.33 29.55
C GLU A 30 9.90 40.68 29.49
N GLY A 31 9.80 39.59 28.70
CA GLY A 31 8.65 38.69 28.60
C GLY A 31 8.23 38.36 27.16
N GLU A 32 8.73 37.25 26.61
CA GLU A 32 8.16 36.64 25.39
C GLU A 32 6.78 36.03 25.72
N GLU A 33 5.74 36.33 24.93
CA GLU A 33 4.42 35.70 25.09
C GLU A 33 4.34 34.38 24.29
N ASP A 34 4.50 33.25 24.99
CA ASP A 34 4.19 31.91 24.47
C ASP A 34 2.69 31.81 24.12
N PHE A 35 2.36 31.61 22.83
CA PHE A 35 0.98 31.46 22.37
C PHE A 35 0.44 30.05 22.64
N ALA A 36 0.07 29.78 23.89
CA ALA A 36 -0.48 28.49 24.31
C ALA A 36 -1.94 28.26 23.83
N SER A 37 -2.10 27.70 22.63
CA SER A 37 -3.39 27.12 22.24
C SER A 37 -3.66 25.87 23.11
N LYS A 38 -4.83 25.80 23.76
CA LYS A 38 -5.14 24.67 24.66
C LYS A 38 -5.58 23.45 23.85
N PRO A 39 -4.83 22.34 23.83
CA PRO A 39 -5.18 21.18 23.03
C PRO A 39 -6.37 20.42 23.64
N PRO A 40 -7.18 19.70 22.83
CA PRO A 40 -8.31 18.90 23.32
C PRO A 40 -7.96 17.88 24.42
N GLY A 41 -6.69 17.47 24.49
CA GLY A 41 -6.18 16.48 25.45
C GLY A 41 -6.27 16.88 26.93
N GLU A 42 -6.32 18.17 27.29
CA GLU A 42 -6.47 18.58 28.71
C GLU A 42 -7.79 18.09 29.32
N GLN A 43 -8.89 18.16 28.57
CA GLN A 43 -10.20 17.70 29.03
C GLN A 43 -10.25 16.16 29.15
N ILE A 44 -9.47 15.45 28.33
CA ILE A 44 -9.37 13.98 28.37
C ILE A 44 -8.51 13.53 29.56
N LYS A 45 -7.37 14.20 29.82
CA LYS A 45 -6.50 13.92 30.98
C LYS A 45 -7.26 14.03 32.32
N ARG A 46 -8.13 15.04 32.48
CA ARG A 46 -8.98 15.18 33.68
C ARG A 46 -9.93 14.00 33.93
N ARG A 47 -10.30 13.23 32.90
CA ARG A 47 -11.13 12.01 33.06
C ARG A 47 -10.32 10.76 33.41
N LEU A 48 -9.01 10.77 33.14
CA LEU A 48 -8.11 9.62 33.38
C LEU A 48 -7.51 9.62 34.80
N SER A 49 -7.55 10.73 35.53
CA SER A 49 -7.04 10.83 36.91
C SER A 49 -7.95 10.19 37.98
N GLY A 50 -8.98 9.43 37.58
CA GLY A 50 -9.92 8.77 38.48
C GLY A 50 -9.68 7.27 38.60
N VAL A 51 -9.28 6.84 39.80
CA VAL A 51 -9.21 5.43 40.28
C VAL A 51 -8.06 4.59 39.68
N GLU A 52 -6.90 4.62 40.35
CA GLU A 52 -5.90 3.55 40.27
C GLU A 52 -6.18 2.46 41.32
N HIS A 53 -6.33 1.21 40.89
CA HIS A 53 -6.37 0.03 41.79
C HIS A 53 -5.19 -0.91 41.50
N PRO A 54 -4.33 -1.21 42.49
CA PRO A 54 -3.05 -1.89 42.25
C PRO A 54 -3.16 -3.42 42.27
N GLN A 55 -3.84 -4.03 41.28
CA GLN A 55 -3.65 -5.46 40.95
C GLN A 55 -4.24 -5.97 39.63
N ALA A 56 -4.99 -5.16 38.87
CA ALA A 56 -5.45 -5.58 37.54
C ALA A 56 -4.26 -5.65 36.55
N LYS A 57 -4.28 -6.63 35.62
CA LYS A 57 -3.46 -6.54 34.40
C LYS A 57 -3.75 -5.18 33.76
N LYS A 58 -2.72 -4.41 33.40
CA LYS A 58 -2.86 -3.12 32.72
C LYS A 58 -3.41 -3.34 31.29
N THR A 59 -4.71 -3.55 31.17
CA THR A 59 -5.42 -3.51 29.90
C THR A 59 -5.26 -2.10 29.33
N PRO A 60 -4.69 -1.91 28.13
CA PRO A 60 -4.56 -0.59 27.54
C PRO A 60 -5.93 0.08 27.43
N ILE A 61 -6.10 1.21 28.13
CA ILE A 61 -7.31 2.03 27.99
C ILE A 61 -7.28 2.61 26.58
N TRP A 62 -8.35 2.35 25.81
CA TRP A 62 -8.45 2.84 24.44
C TRP A 62 -8.40 4.37 24.39
N GLN A 63 -7.55 4.91 23.52
CA GLN A 63 -7.39 6.34 23.28
C GLN A 63 -7.80 6.66 21.84
N SER A 64 -8.66 7.66 21.67
CA SER A 64 -8.96 8.24 20.36
C SER A 64 -7.85 9.23 20.02
N LEU A 65 -6.97 8.89 19.07
CA LEU A 65 -5.87 9.75 18.65
C LEU A 65 -6.26 10.54 17.39
N THR A 66 -6.01 11.84 17.40
CA THR A 66 -6.21 12.70 16.23
C THR A 66 -5.11 12.43 15.19
N PRO A 67 -5.44 12.20 13.91
CA PRO A 67 -4.45 12.14 12.82
C PRO A 67 -3.88 13.54 12.55
N MET A 68 -2.56 13.63 12.54
CA MET A 68 -1.82 14.88 12.32
C MET A 68 -0.69 14.68 11.30
N TYR A 69 -0.15 15.78 10.80
CA TYR A 69 1.02 15.81 9.93
C TYR A 69 2.12 16.63 10.59
N ILE A 70 3.37 16.30 10.29
CA ILE A 70 4.52 17.01 10.85
C ILE A 70 5.49 17.49 9.76
N GLY A 71 6.07 18.64 9.97
CA GLY A 71 7.17 19.21 9.19
C GLY A 71 8.43 19.08 10.01
N ILE A 72 9.52 18.64 9.40
CA ILE A 72 10.78 18.39 10.09
C ILE A 72 11.90 19.01 9.27
N ALA A 73 12.54 20.04 9.84
CA ALA A 73 13.69 20.71 9.26
C ALA A 73 14.88 20.67 10.22
N GLY A 74 16.07 20.74 9.65
CA GLY A 74 17.33 20.77 10.38
C GLY A 74 18.26 21.81 9.79
N ILE A 75 18.81 22.68 10.65
CA ILE A 75 19.83 23.67 10.30
C ILE A 75 21.03 23.44 11.21
N LEU A 76 22.15 23.04 10.62
CA LEU A 76 23.41 22.92 11.33
C LEU A 76 24.08 24.29 11.47
N SER A 77 24.59 24.59 12.67
CA SER A 77 25.33 25.83 12.93
C SER A 77 26.65 25.89 12.15
N PRO A 78 27.20 27.09 11.84
CA PRO A 78 28.43 27.21 11.03
C PRO A 78 29.66 26.53 11.66
N ASP A 79 29.72 26.48 12.99
CA ASP A 79 30.75 25.82 13.80
C ASP A 79 30.47 24.32 14.03
N LYS A 80 29.33 23.80 13.54
CA LYS A 80 28.87 22.40 13.62
C LYS A 80 28.65 21.86 15.05
N THR A 81 28.57 22.74 16.04
CA THR A 81 28.38 22.37 17.45
C THR A 81 26.91 22.14 17.80
N VAL A 82 25.99 22.78 17.09
CA VAL A 82 24.55 22.74 17.35
C VAL A 82 23.75 22.51 16.07
N MET A 83 22.72 21.69 16.16
CA MET A 83 21.70 21.57 15.12
C MET A 83 20.35 22.07 15.65
N GLU A 84 19.83 23.11 15.00
CA GLU A 84 18.46 23.59 15.20
C GLU A 84 17.51 22.66 14.45
N ILE A 85 16.60 22.02 15.19
CA ILE A 85 15.55 21.14 14.68
C ILE A 85 14.22 21.87 14.79
N GLY A 86 13.64 22.21 13.64
CA GLY A 86 12.31 22.80 13.53
C GLY A 86 11.25 21.74 13.30
N LEU A 87 10.21 21.76 14.12
CA LEU A 87 9.01 20.94 14.00
C LEU A 87 7.79 21.84 13.79
N SER A 88 6.91 21.50 12.85
CA SER A 88 5.64 22.20 12.61
C SER A 88 4.51 21.18 12.43
N ILE A 89 3.36 21.39 13.06
CA ILE A 89 2.31 20.38 13.24
C ILE A 89 1.00 20.87 12.62
N HIS A 90 0.41 20.07 11.73
CA HIS A 90 -0.75 20.45 10.92
C HIS A 90 -1.88 19.41 11.01
N ASP A 91 -3.13 19.87 10.98
CA ASP A 91 -4.36 19.03 10.94
C ASP A 91 -4.84 18.72 9.50
N ALA A 92 -3.93 18.81 8.52
CA ALA A 92 -4.15 18.90 7.07
C ALA A 92 -4.69 20.25 6.53
N THR A 93 -5.21 21.15 7.37
CA THR A 93 -5.77 22.44 6.91
C THR A 93 -4.99 23.63 7.47
N TYR A 94 -4.69 23.60 8.76
CA TYR A 94 -4.06 24.67 9.52
C TYR A 94 -2.80 24.18 10.23
N SER A 95 -1.86 25.09 10.45
CA SER A 95 -0.84 24.91 11.47
C SER A 95 -1.51 24.97 12.84
N VAL A 96 -1.25 23.97 13.67
CA VAL A 96 -1.84 23.81 15.01
C VAL A 96 -0.81 24.11 16.09
N ASP A 97 0.45 23.75 15.87
CA ASP A 97 1.53 23.92 16.83
C ASP A 97 2.91 23.89 16.13
N PHE A 98 3.97 24.31 16.82
CA PHE A 98 5.34 24.21 16.35
C PHE A 98 6.32 24.04 17.52
N SER A 99 7.55 23.58 17.24
CA SER A 99 8.59 23.51 18.26
C SER A 99 9.96 23.62 17.61
N VAL A 100 10.81 24.50 18.15
CA VAL A 100 12.23 24.56 17.80
C VAL A 100 13.03 23.95 18.95
N LYS A 101 13.94 23.03 18.62
CA LYS A 101 14.80 22.33 19.59
C LYS A 101 16.25 22.37 19.14
N HIS A 102 17.17 22.48 20.08
CA HIS A 102 18.61 22.51 19.82
C HIS A 102 19.23 21.18 20.26
N LEU A 103 19.93 20.51 19.34
CA LEU A 103 20.76 19.34 19.61
C LEU A 103 22.22 19.77 19.63
N HIS A 104 22.92 19.55 20.74
CA HIS A 104 24.33 19.90 20.92
C HIS A 104 25.20 18.64 20.74
N PHE A 105 26.20 18.70 19.86
CA PHE A 105 27.09 17.56 19.59
C PHE A 105 28.34 17.60 20.47
N ALA A 106 28.63 16.51 21.19
CA ALA A 106 29.74 16.46 22.15
C ALA A 106 31.14 16.60 21.51
N ASN A 107 31.29 16.25 20.22
CA ASN A 107 32.58 16.19 19.51
C ASN A 107 32.68 17.18 18.32
N ASN A 108 31.76 18.14 18.20
CA ASN A 108 31.64 19.07 17.04
C ASN A 108 31.45 18.36 15.67
N GLU A 109 31.05 17.09 15.68
CA GLU A 109 30.72 16.30 14.49
C GLU A 109 29.26 15.83 14.57
N PRO A 110 28.40 16.20 13.59
CA PRO A 110 27.01 15.76 13.57
C PRO A 110 26.91 14.25 13.33
N ASN A 111 26.28 13.54 14.26
CA ASN A 111 26.05 12.11 14.15
C ASN A 111 24.63 11.81 13.63
N ALA A 112 24.53 11.05 12.54
CA ALA A 112 23.26 10.73 11.89
C ALA A 112 22.25 10.00 12.81
N ASP A 113 22.73 9.04 13.61
CA ASP A 113 21.93 8.27 14.54
C ASP A 113 21.51 9.08 15.76
N GLU A 114 22.36 9.99 16.23
CA GLU A 114 22.04 10.93 17.31
C GLU A 114 20.93 11.89 16.89
N ILE A 115 21.06 12.52 15.71
CA ILE A 115 20.03 13.38 15.11
C ILE A 115 18.72 12.62 14.93
N ALA A 116 18.76 11.41 14.34
CA ALA A 116 17.56 10.61 14.14
C ALA A 116 16.92 10.22 15.47
N THR A 117 17.70 9.81 16.47
CA THR A 117 17.18 9.44 17.79
C THR A 117 16.53 10.63 18.49
N PHE A 118 17.15 11.81 18.43
CA PHE A 118 16.62 13.05 18.99
C PHE A 118 15.28 13.46 18.36
N VAL A 119 15.20 13.48 17.03
CA VAL A 119 13.96 13.78 16.29
C VAL A 119 12.87 12.76 16.63
N ILE A 120 13.18 11.46 16.52
CA ILE A 120 12.22 10.38 16.79
C ILE A 120 11.71 10.45 18.23
N GLN A 121 12.58 10.68 19.22
CA GLN A 121 12.18 10.78 20.63
C GLN A 121 11.31 12.02 20.89
N THR A 122 11.68 13.18 20.33
CA THR A 122 10.88 14.41 20.42
C THR A 122 9.47 14.20 19.88
N ILE A 123 9.33 13.51 18.74
CA ILE A 123 8.03 13.20 18.13
C ILE A 123 7.25 12.20 19.01
N LYS A 124 7.89 11.14 19.53
CA LYS A 124 7.25 10.17 20.44
C LYS A 124 6.65 10.86 21.67
N ASP A 125 7.40 11.76 22.28
CA ASP A 125 6.97 12.42 23.51
C ASP A 125 5.86 13.45 23.23
N PHE A 126 5.96 14.19 22.12
CA PHE A 126 4.89 15.09 21.69
C PHE A 126 3.58 14.32 21.39
N SER A 127 3.63 13.22 20.62
CA SER A 127 2.46 12.38 20.33
C SER A 127 1.77 11.87 21.60
N LYS A 128 2.54 11.43 22.61
CA LYS A 128 2.01 10.97 23.91
C LYS A 128 1.45 12.12 24.75
N GLN A 129 2.14 13.25 24.82
CA GLN A 129 1.74 14.40 25.62
C GLN A 129 0.43 15.01 25.14
N HIS A 130 0.19 15.03 23.82
CA HIS A 130 -0.96 15.66 23.18
C HIS A 130 -2.04 14.65 22.69
N LEU A 131 -1.82 13.34 22.84
CA LEU A 131 -2.73 12.25 22.40
C LEU A 131 -3.06 12.30 20.90
N MET A 132 -2.03 12.36 20.07
CA MET A 132 -2.14 12.39 18.60
C MET A 132 -1.27 11.33 17.91
N LYS A 133 -1.60 11.03 16.65
CA LYS A 133 -0.80 10.17 15.77
C LYS A 133 -0.40 10.96 14.54
N PHE A 134 0.90 11.08 14.31
CA PHE A 134 1.40 11.56 13.02
C PHE A 134 1.24 10.46 11.96
N VAL A 135 0.65 10.80 10.81
CA VAL A 135 0.46 9.87 9.68
C VAL A 135 1.43 10.15 8.52
N GLY A 136 1.84 11.41 8.36
CA GLY A 136 2.79 11.82 7.33
C GLY A 136 3.76 12.90 7.84
N ALA A 137 5.00 12.87 7.33
CA ALA A 137 6.02 13.88 7.59
C ALA A 137 6.51 14.53 6.29
N GLY A 138 6.64 15.86 6.29
CA GLY A 138 7.46 16.58 5.32
C GLY A 138 8.86 16.79 5.88
N VAL A 139 9.88 16.18 5.28
CA VAL A 139 11.28 16.22 5.75
C VAL A 139 12.11 17.06 4.80
N THR A 140 12.93 17.99 5.29
CA THR A 140 13.80 18.79 4.41
C THR A 140 15.00 17.98 3.91
N SER A 141 15.45 18.21 2.66
CA SER A 141 16.61 17.50 2.10
C SER A 141 17.87 17.68 2.96
N ARG A 142 18.09 18.89 3.50
CA ARG A 142 19.22 19.20 4.39
C ARG A 142 19.24 18.35 5.66
N LEU A 143 18.08 18.08 6.26
CA LEU A 143 18.03 17.18 7.41
C LEU A 143 18.43 15.76 7.01
N VAL A 144 17.97 15.28 5.84
CA VAL A 144 18.36 13.97 5.29
C VAL A 144 19.84 13.92 4.90
N GLU A 145 20.44 15.03 4.47
CA GLU A 145 21.87 15.14 4.18
C GLU A 145 22.73 14.95 5.46
N HIS A 146 22.25 15.37 6.63
CA HIS A 146 22.92 15.18 7.93
C HIS A 146 22.50 13.90 8.67
N SER A 147 21.29 13.39 8.42
CA SER A 147 20.74 12.18 9.03
C SER A 147 20.08 11.32 7.95
N PRO A 148 20.87 10.60 7.13
CA PRO A 148 20.37 9.85 5.98
C PRO A 148 19.47 8.67 6.34
N ASN A 149 19.34 8.30 7.63
CA ASN A 149 18.48 7.23 8.12
C ASN A 149 17.19 7.72 8.82
N ILE A 150 16.92 9.03 8.81
CA ILE A 150 15.74 9.59 9.49
C ILE A 150 14.42 9.06 8.92
N CYS A 151 14.33 8.86 7.61
CA CYS A 151 13.06 8.54 6.95
C CYS A 151 12.64 7.09 7.18
N GLY A 152 13.57 6.14 7.02
CA GLY A 152 13.38 4.74 7.37
C GLY A 152 13.05 4.55 8.85
N ARG A 153 13.62 5.37 9.75
CA ARG A 153 13.27 5.35 11.18
C ARG A 153 11.90 5.95 11.48
N LEU A 154 11.51 7.06 10.83
CA LEU A 154 10.13 7.60 10.91
C LEU A 154 9.09 6.55 10.50
N TRP A 155 9.38 5.78 9.45
CA TRP A 155 8.49 4.72 8.97
C TRP A 155 8.47 3.47 9.87
N ARG A 156 9.65 2.95 10.24
CA ARG A 156 9.80 1.71 11.03
C ARG A 156 9.41 1.88 12.50
N GLU A 157 9.77 2.99 13.14
CA GLU A 157 9.55 3.18 14.58
C GLU A 157 8.25 3.91 14.92
N LEU A 158 7.78 4.81 14.06
CA LEU A 158 6.63 5.69 14.32
C LEU A 158 5.47 5.51 13.34
N ASP A 159 5.64 4.68 12.31
CA ASP A 159 4.63 4.49 11.27
C ASP A 159 4.19 5.83 10.63
N ILE A 160 5.16 6.72 10.42
CA ILE A 160 4.96 8.01 9.74
C ILE A 160 5.48 7.88 8.32
N VAL A 161 4.68 8.21 7.31
CA VAL A 161 5.14 8.21 5.91
C VAL A 161 5.98 9.47 5.65
N PRO A 162 7.30 9.37 5.39
CA PRO A 162 8.17 10.53 5.23
C PRO A 162 8.28 10.94 3.76
N ILE A 163 8.13 12.23 3.48
CA ILE A 163 8.20 12.81 2.13
C ILE A 163 9.29 13.88 2.10
N VAL A 164 10.32 13.66 1.28
CA VAL A 164 11.49 14.54 1.23
C VAL A 164 11.26 15.72 0.29
N PHE A 165 11.49 16.93 0.79
CA PHE A 165 11.37 18.18 0.04
C PHE A 165 12.67 18.97 0.06
N HIS A 166 13.11 19.42 -1.12
CA HIS A 166 14.08 20.50 -1.17
C HIS A 166 13.39 21.83 -0.83
N VAL A 167 13.68 22.36 0.36
CA VAL A 167 13.23 23.68 0.79
C VAL A 167 14.39 24.65 0.60
N ARG A 168 14.17 25.74 -0.16
CA ARG A 168 15.19 26.75 -0.40
C ARG A 168 15.40 27.58 0.86
N SER A 169 16.66 27.79 1.25
CA SER A 169 17.00 28.55 2.46
C SER A 169 16.89 30.06 2.29
N THR A 170 16.95 30.59 1.06
CA THR A 170 16.80 32.02 0.78
C THR A 170 15.66 32.28 -0.20
N GLN A 171 14.95 33.39 0.02
CA GLN A 171 13.94 33.87 -0.91
C GLN A 171 14.66 34.59 -2.06
N ARG A 172 14.52 34.12 -3.30
CA ARG A 172 14.81 34.99 -4.44
C ARG A 172 13.77 36.10 -4.43
N LEU A 173 14.23 37.35 -4.44
CA LEU A 173 13.45 38.44 -5.02
C LEU A 173 13.21 38.07 -6.49
N THR A 174 12.07 37.45 -6.78
CA THR A 174 11.60 37.33 -8.16
C THR A 174 11.43 38.75 -8.68
N PRO A 175 12.05 39.14 -9.81
CA PRO A 175 11.58 40.30 -10.55
C PRO A 175 10.08 40.12 -10.74
N GLY A 176 9.31 41.17 -10.44
CA GLY A 176 7.86 41.07 -10.31
C GLY A 176 7.25 40.29 -11.47
N ARG A 177 6.37 39.33 -11.15
CA ARG A 177 5.62 38.56 -12.15
C ARG A 177 5.05 39.57 -13.15
N PRO A 178 5.39 39.52 -14.45
CA PRO A 178 4.99 40.56 -15.37
C PRO A 178 3.47 40.67 -15.32
N VAL A 179 2.98 41.88 -15.03
CA VAL A 179 1.55 42.17 -15.02
C VAL A 179 1.00 41.71 -16.37
N PRO A 180 -0.07 40.91 -16.42
CA PRO A 180 -0.67 40.50 -17.68
C PRO A 180 -0.91 41.75 -18.52
N LYS A 181 -0.40 41.79 -19.75
CA LYS A 181 -0.71 42.90 -20.66
C LYS A 181 -2.23 42.91 -20.79
N VAL A 182 -2.84 44.00 -20.36
CA VAL A 182 -4.24 44.27 -20.62
C VAL A 182 -4.35 45.06 -21.92
N ASP A 183 -5.45 44.88 -22.63
CA ASP A 183 -5.82 45.78 -23.74
C ASP A 183 -6.27 47.15 -23.21
N ASP A 184 -6.58 48.08 -24.11
CA ASP A 184 -7.05 49.43 -23.78
C ASP A 184 -8.41 49.45 -23.04
N GLN A 185 -9.03 48.29 -22.82
CA GLN A 185 -10.30 48.08 -22.10
C GLN A 185 -10.11 47.35 -20.76
N GLY A 186 -8.88 46.92 -20.43
CA GLY A 186 -8.55 46.27 -19.15
C GLY A 186 -8.58 44.74 -19.16
N PHE A 187 -8.73 44.07 -20.31
CA PHE A 187 -8.82 42.61 -20.39
C PHE A 187 -7.46 41.94 -20.67
N PRO A 188 -7.11 40.81 -19.99
CA PRO A 188 -5.82 40.15 -20.17
C PRO A 188 -5.61 39.57 -21.58
N VAL A 189 -4.54 40.01 -22.26
CA VAL A 189 -4.13 39.55 -23.59
C VAL A 189 -3.34 38.25 -23.48
N ASN A 190 -3.82 37.19 -24.13
CA ASN A 190 -3.28 35.84 -24.02
C ASN A 190 -2.04 35.62 -24.94
N PRO A 191 -0.88 35.12 -24.48
CA PRO A 191 0.37 35.17 -25.27
C PRO A 191 0.55 34.09 -26.36
N THR A 192 -0.37 33.13 -26.50
CA THR A 192 -0.22 31.99 -27.42
C THR A 192 -1.18 32.08 -28.60
N GLY A 193 -0.63 32.31 -29.80
CA GLY A 193 -1.38 32.40 -31.06
C GLY A 193 -1.94 31.06 -31.53
N LEU A 194 -3.08 30.64 -30.96
CA LEU A 194 -3.91 29.54 -31.46
C LEU A 194 -5.37 30.01 -31.59
N LEU A 195 -5.73 30.32 -32.83
CA LEU A 195 -7.08 30.41 -33.43
C LEU A 195 -8.28 30.45 -32.46
N THR A 196 -8.76 31.66 -32.18
CA THR A 196 -10.20 31.88 -31.91
C THR A 196 -10.96 31.87 -33.26
N PRO A 197 -12.06 31.12 -33.40
CA PRO A 197 -12.90 31.19 -34.60
C PRO A 197 -13.66 32.51 -34.63
N GLN A 198 -13.74 33.12 -35.82
CA GLN A 198 -14.49 34.36 -36.10
C GLN A 198 -15.99 34.16 -35.89
N PRO A 199 -16.67 34.97 -35.06
CA PRO A 199 -18.11 35.18 -35.16
C PRO A 199 -18.40 36.07 -36.39
N GLY A 200 -19.39 35.67 -37.19
CA GLY A 200 -19.73 36.35 -38.44
C GLY A 200 -20.39 37.73 -38.28
N GLU A 201 -20.60 38.37 -39.42
CA GLU A 201 -21.19 39.68 -39.63
C GLU A 201 -22.50 39.91 -38.86
N TYR A 202 -22.58 40.99 -38.08
CA TYR A 202 -23.73 41.90 -38.03
C TYR A 202 -23.25 43.29 -37.58
N GLY A 203 -23.81 44.35 -38.17
CA GLY A 203 -23.16 45.66 -38.22
C GLY A 203 -23.62 46.73 -37.22
N GLN A 204 -23.05 47.92 -37.44
CA GLN A 204 -23.39 49.24 -36.86
C GLN A 204 -23.09 49.48 -35.37
N LYS A 205 -22.27 50.51 -35.13
CA LYS A 205 -22.10 51.17 -33.82
C LYS A 205 -23.39 51.88 -33.40
N PRO A 206 -23.64 51.96 -32.09
CA PRO A 206 -24.08 53.20 -31.46
C PRO A 206 -22.94 53.86 -30.69
N ALA A 207 -22.96 55.18 -30.59
CA ALA A 207 -22.05 55.94 -29.73
C ALA A 207 -22.69 56.22 -28.37
N GLY A 208 -21.88 56.32 -27.30
CA GLY A 208 -22.29 56.97 -26.05
C GLY A 208 -21.73 56.36 -24.77
N ILE A 209 -21.53 57.25 -23.80
CA ILE A 209 -21.31 57.02 -22.35
C ILE A 209 -19.88 56.64 -21.93
N THR A 210 -19.17 57.65 -21.45
CA THR A 210 -17.93 57.60 -20.67
C THR A 210 -18.19 57.24 -19.20
N PRO A 211 -17.29 56.45 -18.58
CA PRO A 211 -16.95 56.58 -17.15
C PRO A 211 -15.59 57.29 -16.94
N PRO A 212 -15.25 57.72 -15.70
CA PRO A 212 -14.35 58.85 -15.47
C PRO A 212 -12.84 58.51 -15.35
N ALA A 213 -12.06 59.60 -15.29
CA ALA A 213 -10.61 59.63 -15.48
C ALA A 213 -9.76 58.93 -14.40
N SER A 214 -8.66 58.39 -14.91
CA SER A 214 -7.36 58.15 -14.28
C SER A 214 -6.99 59.00 -13.04
N ASN A 215 -6.40 58.34 -12.04
CA ASN A 215 -5.29 58.90 -11.27
C ASN A 215 -4.00 58.14 -11.62
N ILE A 216 -3.28 58.63 -12.64
CA ILE A 216 -1.92 58.17 -12.95
C ILE A 216 -0.95 59.07 -12.17
N LEU A 217 -0.28 58.52 -11.16
CA LEU A 217 0.95 59.11 -10.63
C LEU A 217 2.11 58.66 -11.51
N SER A 218 2.58 59.57 -12.36
CA SER A 218 3.80 59.39 -13.14
C SER A 218 5.02 59.45 -12.23
N VAL A 219 5.87 58.42 -12.29
CA VAL A 219 7.21 58.48 -11.70
C VAL A 219 8.20 58.70 -12.83
N ALA A 220 8.89 59.83 -12.79
CA ALA A 220 9.79 60.29 -13.84
C ALA A 220 11.03 59.39 -13.97
N ALA A 221 11.56 59.29 -15.20
CA ALA A 221 12.84 58.66 -15.45
C ALA A 221 13.98 59.50 -14.84
N GLY A 222 14.70 58.91 -13.90
CA GLY A 222 15.93 59.47 -13.32
C GLY A 222 17.09 58.51 -13.49
N THR A 223 18.09 58.90 -14.28
CA THR A 223 19.35 58.16 -14.40
C THR A 223 20.18 58.29 -13.12
N ALA A 224 20.39 57.18 -12.40
CA ALA A 224 21.32 57.11 -11.28
C ALA A 224 22.21 55.87 -11.42
N GLN A 225 23.46 56.01 -10.99
CA GLN A 225 24.55 55.06 -11.26
C GLN A 225 24.51 53.82 -10.37
N THR A 226 25.25 52.80 -10.80
CA THR A 226 25.56 51.57 -10.08
C THR A 226 25.97 51.78 -8.62
N GLN A 227 25.21 51.20 -7.69
CA GLN A 227 25.75 50.57 -6.49
C GLN A 227 25.13 49.17 -6.35
N ALA A 228 25.99 48.15 -6.32
CA ALA A 228 25.57 46.78 -6.06
C ALA A 228 25.40 46.59 -4.54
N ALA A 229 24.16 46.69 -4.07
CA ALA A 229 23.78 46.22 -2.74
C ALA A 229 23.30 44.76 -2.88
N ASP A 230 24.23 43.80 -2.73
CA ASP A 230 23.92 42.37 -2.75
C ASP A 230 23.31 41.94 -1.39
N ALA A 231 22.13 42.49 -1.10
CA ALA A 231 21.36 42.20 0.10
C ALA A 231 20.64 40.85 -0.07
N SER A 232 21.38 39.76 0.12
CA SER A 232 20.78 38.43 0.22
C SER A 232 19.72 38.41 1.33
N ALA A 233 18.49 38.01 0.97
CA ALA A 233 17.40 37.88 1.93
C ALA A 233 17.82 36.90 3.06
N PRO A 234 17.44 37.17 4.33
CA PRO A 234 17.86 36.35 5.46
C PRO A 234 17.48 34.88 5.26
N ALA A 235 18.31 33.98 5.81
CA ALA A 235 18.06 32.56 5.75
C ALA A 235 16.79 32.22 6.55
N ARG A 236 15.95 31.34 5.99
CA ARG A 236 14.72 30.91 6.64
C ARG A 236 15.03 30.10 7.92
N PRO A 237 14.40 30.41 9.07
CA PRO A 237 14.55 29.63 10.29
C PRO A 237 13.98 28.21 10.14
N ALA A 238 14.31 27.28 11.05
CA ALA A 238 13.95 25.87 10.87
C ALA A 238 12.44 25.64 10.95
N ASP A 239 11.70 26.40 11.75
CA ASP A 239 10.23 26.35 11.84
C ASP A 239 9.56 26.75 10.51
N GLU A 240 9.98 27.83 9.83
CA GLU A 240 9.43 28.20 8.51
C GLU A 240 9.76 27.14 7.45
N GLN A 241 10.95 26.54 7.52
CA GLN A 241 11.31 25.43 6.64
C GLN A 241 10.48 24.17 6.90
N ALA A 242 10.22 23.84 8.18
CA ALA A 242 9.38 22.73 8.61
C ALA A 242 7.92 22.92 8.17
N ASP A 243 7.33 24.08 8.44
CA ASP A 243 5.99 24.46 8.00
C ASP A 243 5.87 24.39 6.46
N SER A 244 6.89 24.87 5.74
CA SER A 244 6.94 24.75 4.27
C SER A 244 7.06 23.31 3.79
N ALA A 245 7.59 22.38 4.59
CA ALA A 245 7.69 20.96 4.26
C ALA A 245 6.38 20.22 4.51
N VAL A 246 5.72 20.44 5.66
CA VAL A 246 4.43 19.79 5.99
C VAL A 246 3.29 20.24 5.09
N ARG A 247 3.18 21.54 4.77
CA ARG A 247 2.18 22.03 3.82
C ARG A 247 2.32 21.40 2.43
N LYS A 248 3.54 21.02 2.03
CA LYS A 248 3.76 20.25 0.79
C LYS A 248 3.47 18.76 0.97
N ALA A 249 3.80 18.19 2.13
CA ALA A 249 3.55 16.78 2.45
C ALA A 249 2.05 16.46 2.40
N VAL A 250 1.21 17.29 3.02
CA VAL A 250 -0.25 17.12 3.07
C VAL A 250 -0.87 16.97 1.68
N LEU A 251 -0.36 17.67 0.65
CA LEU A 251 -0.87 17.59 -0.73
C LEU A 251 -0.73 16.19 -1.35
N TYR A 252 0.17 15.36 -0.83
CA TYR A 252 0.32 13.97 -1.25
C TYR A 252 -0.76 13.05 -0.67
N PHE A 253 -1.51 13.44 0.36
CA PHE A 253 -2.49 12.56 1.00
C PHE A 253 -3.89 12.74 0.40
N GLY A 254 -4.67 11.65 0.36
CA GLY A 254 -6.06 11.68 -0.11
C GLY A 254 -7.01 12.43 0.85
N PRO A 255 -8.28 12.66 0.47
CA PRO A 255 -9.28 13.25 1.38
C PRO A 255 -9.52 12.43 2.66
N SER A 256 -9.21 11.13 2.63
CA SER A 256 -9.23 10.27 3.81
C SER A 256 -8.04 10.47 4.75
N GLY A 257 -7.00 11.21 4.35
CA GLY A 257 -5.82 11.57 5.17
C GLY A 257 -4.84 10.45 5.54
N HIS A 258 -5.23 9.18 5.48
CA HIS A 258 -4.41 8.09 6.02
C HIS A 258 -3.32 7.57 5.07
N ASN A 259 -3.47 7.74 3.75
CA ASN A 259 -2.56 7.19 2.75
C ASN A 259 -2.13 8.24 1.71
N PRO A 260 -0.89 8.17 1.20
CA PRO A 260 -0.47 8.89 0.00
C PRO A 260 -1.32 8.52 -1.22
N ARG A 261 -1.48 9.48 -2.12
CA ARG A 261 -2.05 9.31 -3.45
C ARG A 261 -1.05 8.56 -4.32
N LEU A 262 -1.54 7.58 -5.06
CA LEU A 262 -0.81 6.99 -6.16
C LEU A 262 -0.38 8.09 -7.16
N THR A 263 0.88 8.05 -7.58
CA THR A 263 1.41 8.95 -8.62
C THR A 263 1.55 8.18 -9.94
N ILE A 264 0.99 8.73 -11.01
CA ILE A 264 1.12 8.24 -12.38
C ILE A 264 1.75 9.37 -13.20
N GLY A 265 2.94 9.10 -13.73
CA GLY A 265 3.75 10.03 -14.49
C GLY A 265 3.41 10.06 -15.98
N PHE A 266 4.33 10.62 -16.75
CA PHE A 266 4.23 10.67 -18.21
C PHE A 266 4.16 9.24 -18.80
N ARG A 267 3.43 9.07 -19.91
CA ARG A 267 3.19 7.77 -20.58
C ARG A 267 2.56 6.68 -19.70
N ASN A 268 1.86 7.09 -18.65
CA ASN A 268 1.31 6.21 -17.64
C ASN A 268 2.39 5.33 -16.98
N GLU A 269 3.61 5.86 -16.80
CA GLU A 269 4.56 5.29 -15.85
C GLU A 269 3.95 5.36 -14.45
N VAL A 270 3.95 4.26 -13.71
CA VAL A 270 3.68 4.32 -12.28
C VAL A 270 4.93 4.88 -11.61
N GLU A 271 4.76 5.85 -10.73
CA GLU A 271 5.85 6.43 -9.94
C GLU A 271 5.72 5.95 -8.48
N PRO A 272 6.19 4.73 -8.13
CA PRO A 272 6.29 4.26 -6.75
C PRO A 272 6.95 5.32 -5.86
N ASP A 273 6.47 5.39 -4.63
CA ASP A 273 6.96 6.33 -3.62
C ASP A 273 6.91 7.80 -4.09
N ALA A 274 5.94 8.12 -4.96
CA ALA A 274 5.79 9.42 -5.62
C ALA A 274 7.08 9.88 -6.32
N GLY A 275 7.70 8.97 -7.08
CA GLY A 275 8.95 9.18 -7.79
C GLY A 275 10.17 9.19 -6.86
N GLY A 276 10.16 8.34 -5.82
CA GLY A 276 11.23 8.26 -4.81
C GLY A 276 11.31 9.46 -3.86
N ARG A 277 10.24 10.27 -3.76
CA ARG A 277 10.13 11.35 -2.77
C ARG A 277 9.73 10.82 -1.40
N ILE A 278 8.88 9.79 -1.38
CA ILE A 278 8.58 9.04 -0.16
C ILE A 278 9.77 8.12 0.13
N ARG A 279 10.26 8.08 1.37
CA ARG A 279 11.43 7.27 1.74
C ARG A 279 11.14 6.36 2.93
N ILE A 280 10.42 5.27 2.68
CA ILE A 280 10.15 4.27 3.73
C ILE A 280 11.35 3.37 4.05
N VAL A 281 12.36 3.37 3.18
CA VAL A 281 13.65 2.68 3.31
C VAL A 281 14.73 3.66 2.85
N ASP A 282 15.79 3.82 3.64
CA ASP A 282 16.90 4.73 3.32
C ASP A 282 18.12 3.98 2.75
N SER A 283 18.28 2.70 3.09
CA SER A 283 19.42 1.89 2.66
C SER A 283 19.04 0.44 2.32
N ILE A 284 19.89 -0.22 1.53
CA ILE A 284 19.76 -1.68 1.33
C ILE A 284 20.01 -2.49 2.61
N GLU A 285 20.62 -1.88 3.64
CA GLU A 285 20.92 -2.54 4.91
C GLU A 285 19.68 -2.65 5.82
N ASP A 286 18.70 -1.75 5.68
CA ASP A 286 17.39 -1.89 6.33
C ASP A 286 16.73 -3.24 6.00
N TYR A 287 16.88 -3.66 4.76
CA TYR A 287 16.40 -4.96 4.27
C TYR A 287 17.23 -6.15 4.76
N ARG A 288 18.46 -5.98 5.26
CA ARG A 288 19.32 -7.11 5.64
C ARG A 288 18.71 -7.98 6.74
N SER A 289 17.89 -7.39 7.61
CA SER A 289 17.10 -8.09 8.63
C SER A 289 15.95 -8.95 8.09
N THR A 290 15.64 -8.85 6.80
CA THR A 290 14.40 -9.38 6.18
C THR A 290 14.65 -10.53 5.19
N VAL A 291 15.91 -10.87 4.92
CA VAL A 291 16.36 -11.82 3.89
C VAL A 291 17.63 -12.53 4.34
N ARG A 292 17.86 -13.77 3.91
CA ARG A 292 19.06 -14.54 4.27
C ARG A 292 20.22 -14.24 3.31
N ASP A 293 21.44 -14.30 3.83
CA ASP A 293 22.69 -13.98 3.12
C ASP A 293 22.78 -14.53 1.68
N PRO A 294 22.43 -15.81 1.38
CA PRO A 294 22.57 -16.33 0.02
C PRO A 294 21.65 -15.64 -1.00
N THR A 295 20.41 -15.30 -0.60
CA THR A 295 19.47 -14.54 -1.44
C THR A 295 19.91 -13.09 -1.58
N PHE A 296 20.40 -12.47 -0.49
CA PHE A 296 20.96 -11.11 -0.51
C PHE A 296 22.13 -11.00 -1.49
N ASN A 297 23.05 -11.96 -1.44
CA ASN A 297 24.20 -12.03 -2.34
C ASN A 297 23.77 -12.24 -3.80
N ALA A 298 22.75 -13.07 -4.06
CA ALA A 298 22.20 -13.26 -5.40
C ALA A 298 21.58 -11.96 -5.96
N VAL A 299 20.82 -11.21 -5.16
CA VAL A 299 20.29 -9.89 -5.53
C VAL A 299 21.43 -8.94 -5.93
N LEU A 300 22.46 -8.79 -5.09
CA LEU A 300 23.59 -7.90 -5.38
C LEU A 300 24.37 -8.32 -6.63
N HIS A 301 24.52 -9.63 -6.87
CA HIS A 301 25.19 -10.17 -8.05
C HIS A 301 24.50 -9.72 -9.35
N TYR A 302 23.20 -9.98 -9.51
CA TYR A 302 22.48 -9.59 -10.73
C TYR A 302 22.26 -8.07 -10.84
N ALA A 303 22.02 -7.38 -9.73
CA ALA A 303 21.92 -5.92 -9.72
C ALA A 303 23.19 -5.25 -10.25
N LYS A 304 24.37 -5.75 -9.85
CA LYS A 304 25.66 -5.28 -10.40
C LYS A 304 25.73 -5.48 -11.91
N ILE A 305 25.40 -6.67 -12.41
CA ILE A 305 25.49 -6.97 -13.86
C ILE A 305 24.56 -6.05 -14.66
N LEU A 306 23.32 -5.86 -14.23
CA LEU A 306 22.34 -5.01 -14.91
C LEU A 306 22.76 -3.54 -14.90
N ARG A 307 23.30 -3.04 -13.78
CA ARG A 307 23.79 -1.66 -13.67
C ARG A 307 25.03 -1.41 -14.53
N ASP A 308 26.00 -2.33 -14.51
CA ASP A 308 27.23 -2.22 -15.30
C ASP A 308 26.91 -2.25 -16.82
N LYS A 309 25.90 -3.03 -17.23
CA LYS A 309 25.39 -3.09 -18.61
C LYS A 309 24.38 -1.98 -18.95
N LYS A 310 23.90 -1.21 -17.97
CA LYS A 310 22.79 -0.24 -18.09
C LYS A 310 21.52 -0.82 -18.73
N THR A 311 21.18 -2.06 -18.36
CA THR A 311 20.05 -2.79 -18.92
C THR A 311 18.72 -2.20 -18.47
N LYS A 312 17.90 -1.78 -19.43
CA LYS A 312 16.58 -1.18 -19.22
C LYS A 312 15.49 -2.24 -19.16
N ILE A 313 14.76 -2.28 -18.04
CA ILE A 313 13.69 -3.24 -17.80
C ILE A 313 12.35 -2.52 -17.78
N ALA A 314 11.36 -3.01 -18.53
CA ALA A 314 9.99 -2.51 -18.50
C ALA A 314 8.99 -3.58 -18.06
N PHE A 315 8.21 -3.29 -17.03
CA PHE A 315 7.07 -4.08 -16.57
C PHE A 315 5.76 -3.44 -17.06
N PHE A 316 4.81 -4.25 -17.52
CA PHE A 316 3.48 -3.82 -17.94
C PHE A 316 2.41 -4.62 -17.20
N SER A 317 1.52 -3.93 -16.49
CA SER A 317 0.37 -4.53 -15.81
C SER A 317 -0.91 -3.73 -16.05
N SER A 318 -2.04 -4.21 -15.53
CA SER A 318 -3.38 -3.66 -15.79
C SER A 318 -3.83 -2.56 -14.82
N THR A 319 -3.34 -2.58 -13.58
CA THR A 319 -3.69 -1.61 -12.53
C THR A 319 -2.47 -1.22 -11.69
N PRO A 320 -2.35 0.06 -11.29
CA PRO A 320 -1.27 0.54 -10.42
C PRO A 320 -1.61 0.44 -8.92
N GLN A 321 -2.86 0.11 -8.57
CA GLN A 321 -3.33 0.00 -7.18
C GLN A 321 -4.40 -1.09 -7.05
N GLY A 322 -4.38 -1.81 -5.92
CA GLY A 322 -5.29 -2.93 -5.66
C GLY A 322 -4.83 -4.24 -6.31
N GLY A 323 -5.28 -5.35 -5.74
CA GLY A 323 -4.84 -6.69 -6.14
C GLY A 323 -3.39 -7.01 -5.72
N GLY A 324 -3.00 -8.29 -5.84
CA GLY A 324 -1.67 -8.75 -5.42
C GLY A 324 -0.53 -8.24 -6.30
N VAL A 325 -0.76 -8.03 -7.60
CA VAL A 325 0.28 -7.64 -8.56
C VAL A 325 0.78 -6.22 -8.31
N ALA A 326 -0.12 -5.26 -8.08
CA ALA A 326 0.28 -3.88 -7.80
C ALA A 326 1.13 -3.78 -6.53
N LEU A 327 0.74 -4.50 -5.46
CA LEU A 327 1.49 -4.56 -4.20
C LEU A 327 2.93 -5.07 -4.42
N MET A 328 3.09 -6.19 -5.14
CA MET A 328 4.41 -6.72 -5.50
C MET A 328 5.24 -5.75 -6.35
N ARG A 329 4.61 -5.04 -7.30
CA ARG A 329 5.31 -4.15 -8.24
C ARG A 329 5.80 -2.86 -7.58
N HIS A 330 5.06 -2.26 -6.62
CA HIS A 330 5.57 -1.13 -5.83
C HIS A 330 6.85 -1.48 -5.09
N ALA A 331 6.85 -2.57 -4.33
CA ALA A 331 8.01 -3.04 -3.58
C ALA A 331 9.21 -3.41 -4.48
N LEU A 332 8.96 -4.13 -5.58
CA LEU A 332 10.00 -4.52 -6.53
C LEU A 332 10.68 -3.29 -7.16
N ILE A 333 9.91 -2.34 -7.68
CA ILE A 333 10.47 -1.17 -8.38
C ILE A 333 11.26 -0.29 -7.41
N ARG A 334 10.77 -0.10 -6.18
CA ARG A 334 11.51 0.56 -5.08
C ARG A 334 12.87 -0.10 -4.85
N LEU A 335 12.90 -1.43 -4.66
CA LEU A 335 14.15 -2.17 -4.43
C LEU A 335 15.11 -2.06 -5.64
N LEU A 336 14.61 -2.15 -6.87
CA LEU A 336 15.43 -2.00 -8.07
C LEU A 336 16.01 -0.59 -8.20
N HIS A 337 15.25 0.46 -7.84
CA HIS A 337 15.75 1.84 -7.81
C HIS A 337 16.82 2.04 -6.73
N LEU A 338 16.63 1.49 -5.52
CA LEU A 338 17.64 1.50 -4.45
C LEU A 338 18.95 0.81 -4.85
N LEU A 339 18.87 -0.24 -5.70
CA LEU A 339 20.02 -0.97 -6.24
C LEU A 339 20.69 -0.26 -7.44
N GLY A 340 20.05 0.78 -8.00
CA GLY A 340 20.51 1.50 -9.19
C GLY A 340 20.27 0.73 -10.50
N VAL A 341 19.25 -0.12 -10.55
CA VAL A 341 18.82 -0.85 -11.76
C VAL A 341 17.79 -0.02 -12.52
N GLU A 342 17.96 0.12 -13.84
CA GLU A 342 17.04 0.89 -14.71
C GLU A 342 15.73 0.13 -14.98
N ALA A 343 14.87 0.04 -13.96
CA ALA A 343 13.55 -0.59 -14.06
C ALA A 343 12.40 0.43 -14.06
N ARG A 344 11.40 0.21 -14.91
CA ARG A 344 10.22 1.05 -15.10
C ARG A 344 8.95 0.21 -15.13
N TRP A 345 7.82 0.76 -14.69
CA TRP A 345 6.53 0.07 -14.66
C TRP A 345 5.46 0.94 -15.31
N TYR A 346 4.72 0.39 -16.26
CA TYR A 346 3.69 1.08 -17.04
C TYR A 346 2.32 0.40 -16.90
N ILE A 347 1.26 1.21 -16.94
CA ILE A 347 -0.15 0.77 -16.87
C ILE A 347 -0.99 1.43 -17.97
N PRO A 348 -1.96 0.74 -18.58
CA PRO A 348 -2.83 1.35 -19.58
C PRO A 348 -3.79 2.36 -18.92
N SER A 349 -4.25 3.34 -19.69
CA SER A 349 -5.30 4.24 -19.24
C SER A 349 -6.58 3.45 -18.94
N PRO A 350 -7.21 3.65 -17.76
CA PRO A 350 -8.28 2.79 -17.27
C PRO A 350 -9.52 2.82 -18.18
N SER A 351 -10.19 1.67 -18.33
CA SER A 351 -11.43 1.54 -19.10
C SER A 351 -12.41 0.62 -18.34
N PRO A 352 -13.47 1.17 -17.71
CA PRO A 352 -14.41 0.38 -16.91
C PRO A 352 -15.08 -0.77 -17.67
N ALA A 353 -15.41 -0.57 -18.95
CA ALA A 353 -16.00 -1.61 -19.81
C ALA A 353 -15.03 -2.79 -20.06
N VAL A 354 -13.75 -2.48 -20.26
CA VAL A 354 -12.70 -3.50 -20.38
C VAL A 354 -12.48 -4.22 -19.05
N PHE A 355 -12.44 -3.49 -17.93
CA PHE A 355 -12.26 -4.12 -16.61
C PHE A 355 -13.39 -5.10 -16.25
N ARG A 356 -14.65 -4.80 -16.56
CA ARG A 356 -15.77 -5.76 -16.40
C ARG A 356 -15.57 -7.00 -17.28
N THR A 357 -15.15 -6.84 -18.53
CA THR A 357 -14.84 -7.95 -19.43
C THR A 357 -13.68 -8.80 -18.92
N THR A 358 -12.62 -8.20 -18.39
CA THR A 358 -11.46 -8.94 -17.86
C THR A 358 -11.76 -9.66 -16.54
N LYS A 359 -12.58 -9.10 -15.65
CA LYS A 359 -13.07 -9.83 -14.45
C LYS A 359 -13.97 -11.00 -14.85
N ASN A 360 -14.83 -10.84 -15.85
CA ASN A 360 -15.63 -11.95 -16.39
C ASN A 360 -14.73 -13.07 -16.94
N ASN A 361 -13.69 -12.73 -17.72
CA ASN A 361 -12.73 -13.70 -18.25
C ASN A 361 -11.93 -14.41 -17.13
N HIS A 362 -11.52 -13.68 -16.08
CA HIS A 362 -10.90 -14.26 -14.88
C HIS A 362 -11.83 -15.28 -14.21
N ASN A 363 -13.09 -14.90 -13.98
CA ASN A 363 -14.09 -15.78 -13.37
C ASN A 363 -14.39 -17.01 -14.25
N ILE A 364 -14.38 -16.86 -15.58
CA ILE A 364 -14.45 -17.98 -16.53
C ILE A 364 -13.26 -18.92 -16.36
N LEU A 365 -12.02 -18.42 -16.44
CA LEU A 365 -10.79 -19.24 -16.38
C LEU A 365 -10.62 -20.00 -15.05
N GLN A 366 -11.15 -19.47 -13.94
CA GLN A 366 -11.23 -20.15 -12.64
C GLN A 366 -12.43 -21.09 -12.49
N GLY A 367 -13.35 -21.11 -13.46
CA GLY A 367 -14.58 -21.91 -13.45
C GLY A 367 -15.59 -21.46 -12.38
N VAL A 368 -15.55 -20.20 -11.94
CA VAL A 368 -16.52 -19.62 -10.97
C VAL A 368 -17.63 -18.82 -11.65
N ALA A 369 -17.51 -18.53 -12.95
CA ALA A 369 -18.54 -17.88 -13.74
C ALA A 369 -19.72 -18.82 -14.08
N ASP A 370 -20.87 -18.21 -14.39
CA ASP A 370 -22.03 -18.89 -14.96
C ASP A 370 -21.69 -19.57 -16.30
N ALA A 371 -22.24 -20.76 -16.53
CA ALA A 371 -21.93 -21.61 -17.69
C ALA A 371 -22.40 -21.05 -19.03
N SER A 372 -23.27 -20.03 -19.05
CA SER A 372 -23.69 -19.30 -20.26
C SER A 372 -22.78 -18.11 -20.60
N LEU A 373 -21.98 -17.63 -19.64
CA LEU A 373 -21.11 -16.47 -19.86
C LEU A 373 -20.02 -16.79 -20.90
N ARG A 374 -19.83 -15.90 -21.88
CA ARG A 374 -18.87 -16.06 -23.00
C ARG A 374 -18.14 -14.75 -23.30
N LEU A 375 -16.95 -14.88 -23.89
CA LEU A 375 -16.16 -13.76 -24.41
C LEU A 375 -16.52 -13.51 -25.88
N THR A 376 -17.48 -12.62 -26.10
CA THR A 376 -18.04 -12.34 -27.44
C THR A 376 -17.04 -11.61 -28.35
N LEU A 377 -17.19 -11.75 -29.68
CA LEU A 377 -16.32 -11.07 -30.65
C LEU A 377 -16.25 -9.54 -30.45
N PRO A 378 -17.36 -8.79 -30.21
CA PRO A 378 -17.28 -7.36 -29.93
C PRO A 378 -16.46 -7.02 -28.68
N GLN A 379 -16.48 -7.87 -27.65
CA GLN A 379 -15.65 -7.70 -26.46
C GLN A 379 -14.17 -7.96 -26.74
N GLN A 380 -13.85 -8.95 -27.60
CA GLN A 380 -12.48 -9.22 -28.06
C GLN A 380 -11.92 -8.05 -28.89
N GLU A 381 -12.74 -7.49 -29.79
CA GLU A 381 -12.40 -6.31 -30.58
C GLU A 381 -12.19 -5.07 -29.70
N GLN A 382 -13.11 -4.77 -28.79
CA GLN A 382 -13.00 -3.65 -27.85
C GLN A 382 -11.72 -3.75 -27.00
N PHE A 383 -11.41 -4.94 -26.50
CA PHE A 383 -10.22 -5.19 -25.71
C PHE A 383 -8.93 -5.05 -26.53
N THR A 384 -8.93 -5.54 -27.78
CA THR A 384 -7.81 -5.36 -28.72
C THR A 384 -7.58 -3.87 -29.05
N GLN A 385 -8.65 -3.14 -29.38
CA GLN A 385 -8.60 -1.70 -29.68
C GLN A 385 -8.06 -0.88 -28.49
N TRP A 386 -8.47 -1.22 -27.26
CA TRP A 386 -7.97 -0.55 -26.05
C TRP A 386 -6.47 -0.76 -25.84
N ILE A 387 -5.96 -1.99 -26.02
CA ILE A 387 -4.51 -2.25 -25.96
C ILE A 387 -3.77 -1.53 -27.09
N GLU A 388 -4.26 -1.59 -28.33
CA GLU A 388 -3.66 -0.88 -29.45
C GLU A 388 -3.58 0.63 -29.23
N TYR A 389 -4.66 1.24 -28.71
CA TYR A 389 -4.70 2.66 -28.38
C TYR A 389 -3.59 3.02 -27.37
N ASN A 390 -3.50 2.28 -26.26
CA ASN A 390 -2.51 2.52 -25.23
C ASN A 390 -1.08 2.32 -25.77
N ALA A 391 -0.85 1.23 -26.50
CA ALA A 391 0.45 0.93 -27.11
C ALA A 391 0.90 2.05 -28.07
N LYS A 392 0.06 2.42 -29.04
CA LYS A 392 0.37 3.45 -30.06
C LYS A 392 0.57 4.83 -29.42
N ARG A 393 -0.25 5.20 -28.44
CA ARG A 393 -0.22 6.53 -27.81
C ARG A 393 0.96 6.70 -26.87
N TYR A 394 1.18 5.75 -25.96
CA TYR A 394 2.08 5.94 -24.82
C TYR A 394 3.42 5.23 -24.95
N TRP A 395 3.48 4.09 -25.66
CA TRP A 395 4.60 3.15 -25.48
C TRP A 395 5.43 2.88 -26.73
N LEU A 396 4.79 2.79 -27.90
CA LEU A 396 5.41 2.65 -29.22
C LEU A 396 5.77 4.00 -29.86
N SER A 397 5.28 5.12 -29.30
CA SER A 397 5.63 6.47 -29.76
C SER A 397 7.12 6.78 -29.49
N GLU A 398 7.71 7.69 -30.27
CA GLU A 398 9.16 7.94 -30.29
C GLU A 398 9.77 8.17 -28.90
N GLY A 399 10.82 7.40 -28.56
CA GLY A 399 11.44 7.42 -27.23
C GLY A 399 10.61 6.79 -26.12
N GLY A 400 9.51 6.10 -26.43
CA GLY A 400 8.71 5.32 -25.49
C GLY A 400 9.36 3.97 -25.14
N PRO A 401 8.91 3.30 -24.06
CA PRO A 401 9.50 2.04 -23.58
C PRO A 401 9.48 0.89 -24.60
N LEU A 402 8.56 0.91 -25.58
CA LEU A 402 8.46 -0.10 -26.64
C LEU A 402 9.00 0.39 -27.99
N ALA A 403 9.49 1.63 -28.08
CA ALA A 403 10.13 2.18 -29.27
C ALA A 403 11.61 1.74 -29.36
N ALA A 404 12.25 2.04 -30.49
CA ALA A 404 13.68 1.79 -30.67
C ALA A 404 14.51 2.54 -29.61
N GLY A 405 15.47 1.85 -28.98
CA GLY A 405 16.24 2.39 -27.84
C GLY A 405 15.47 2.47 -26.51
N GLY A 406 14.25 1.94 -26.45
CA GLY A 406 13.42 1.78 -25.26
C GLY A 406 13.94 0.70 -24.31
N ALA A 407 13.09 -0.21 -23.85
CA ALA A 407 13.49 -1.31 -22.98
C ALA A 407 14.33 -2.37 -23.70
N ASP A 408 15.23 -3.01 -22.96
CA ASP A 408 16.04 -4.16 -23.41
C ASP A 408 15.36 -5.49 -23.07
N VAL A 409 14.56 -5.53 -21.99
CA VAL A 409 13.77 -6.72 -21.59
C VAL A 409 12.38 -6.27 -21.14
N ILE A 410 11.35 -6.97 -21.62
CA ILE A 410 9.95 -6.65 -21.36
C ILE A 410 9.28 -7.76 -20.55
N PHE A 411 8.61 -7.39 -19.47
CA PHE A 411 7.77 -8.25 -18.64
C PHE A 411 6.30 -7.82 -18.76
N ILE A 412 5.41 -8.77 -19.03
CA ILE A 412 3.97 -8.53 -19.19
C ILE A 412 3.21 -9.38 -18.17
N ASP A 413 2.52 -8.71 -17.25
CA ASP A 413 1.71 -9.33 -16.20
C ASP A 413 0.25 -9.50 -16.61
N ASP A 414 -0.27 -10.69 -16.28
CA ASP A 414 -1.68 -11.09 -16.27
C ASP A 414 -2.47 -11.04 -17.60
N PRO A 415 -3.64 -11.73 -17.68
CA PRO A 415 -4.41 -11.85 -18.91
C PRO A 415 -4.95 -10.55 -19.53
N GLN A 416 -4.86 -9.40 -18.85
CA GLN A 416 -5.34 -8.14 -19.42
C GLN A 416 -4.33 -7.48 -20.37
N MET A 417 -3.07 -7.92 -20.39
CA MET A 417 -1.99 -7.31 -21.18
C MET A 417 -1.42 -8.11 -22.38
N PRO A 418 -1.74 -9.41 -22.67
CA PRO A 418 -1.11 -10.15 -23.77
C PRO A 418 -1.26 -9.54 -25.16
N GLY A 419 -2.30 -8.72 -25.39
CA GLY A 419 -2.47 -7.99 -26.66
C GLY A 419 -1.27 -7.11 -27.04
N LEU A 420 -0.38 -6.77 -26.10
CA LEU A 420 0.88 -6.09 -26.38
C LEU A 420 1.90 -6.98 -27.10
N ILE A 421 1.91 -8.31 -26.85
CA ILE A 421 2.98 -9.20 -27.30
C ILE A 421 3.11 -9.20 -28.85
N PRO A 422 2.02 -9.35 -29.64
CA PRO A 422 2.12 -9.28 -31.11
C PRO A 422 2.51 -7.88 -31.62
N LEU A 423 2.07 -6.81 -30.94
CA LEU A 423 2.39 -5.43 -31.31
C LEU A 423 3.89 -5.14 -31.10
N ILE A 424 4.45 -5.61 -29.98
CA ILE A 424 5.89 -5.53 -29.69
C ILE A 424 6.66 -6.36 -30.71
N ARG A 425 6.27 -7.62 -30.97
CA ARG A 425 6.96 -8.47 -31.97
C ARG A 425 6.98 -7.87 -33.37
N LYS A 426 5.93 -7.15 -33.77
CA LYS A 426 5.87 -6.44 -35.05
C LYS A 426 6.77 -5.20 -35.09
N ALA A 427 6.92 -4.48 -33.98
CA ALA A 427 7.70 -3.25 -33.91
C ALA A 427 9.19 -3.47 -33.59
N ARG A 428 9.49 -4.46 -32.75
CA ARG A 428 10.79 -4.80 -32.17
C ARG A 428 10.90 -6.32 -31.98
N PRO A 429 11.08 -7.11 -33.07
CA PRO A 429 11.13 -8.57 -32.99
C PRO A 429 12.30 -9.09 -32.13
N GLU A 430 13.35 -8.29 -31.96
CA GLU A 430 14.58 -8.63 -31.25
C GLU A 430 14.46 -8.61 -29.72
N VAL A 431 13.47 -7.92 -29.16
CA VAL A 431 13.36 -7.72 -27.70
C VAL A 431 12.83 -8.98 -27.02
N PRO A 432 13.49 -9.49 -25.97
CA PRO A 432 12.93 -10.53 -25.12
C PRO A 432 11.63 -10.12 -24.42
N ILE A 433 10.59 -10.94 -24.55
CA ILE A 433 9.28 -10.75 -23.94
C ILE A 433 8.98 -11.93 -23.01
N ILE A 434 8.79 -11.64 -21.73
CA ILE A 434 8.44 -12.62 -20.71
C ILE A 434 7.00 -12.36 -20.27
N TYR A 435 6.14 -13.37 -20.38
CA TYR A 435 4.78 -13.32 -19.88
C TYR A 435 4.68 -13.94 -18.49
N ARG A 436 3.92 -13.30 -17.59
CA ARG A 436 3.69 -13.75 -16.22
C ARG A 436 2.19 -13.88 -15.96
N SER A 437 1.74 -15.09 -15.64
CA SER A 437 0.39 -15.35 -15.12
C SER A 437 0.41 -15.40 -13.59
N HIS A 438 -0.44 -14.60 -12.92
CA HIS A 438 -0.70 -14.72 -11.49
C HIS A 438 -2.06 -15.36 -11.16
N ILE A 439 -2.83 -15.76 -12.18
CA ILE A 439 -4.16 -16.38 -12.00
C ILE A 439 -4.13 -17.91 -12.05
N GLU A 440 -5.10 -18.55 -11.38
CA GLU A 440 -5.46 -19.95 -11.59
C GLU A 440 -6.12 -20.11 -12.96
N VAL A 441 -5.49 -20.92 -13.82
CA VAL A 441 -5.97 -21.25 -15.17
C VAL A 441 -6.35 -22.72 -15.18
N ARG A 442 -7.64 -23.05 -15.21
CA ARG A 442 -8.14 -24.44 -15.12
C ARG A 442 -7.86 -25.23 -16.40
N SER A 443 -6.69 -25.89 -16.47
CA SER A 443 -6.30 -26.71 -17.62
C SER A 443 -7.35 -27.76 -17.97
N ASP A 444 -7.87 -28.47 -16.98
CA ASP A 444 -8.92 -29.49 -17.13
C ASP A 444 -10.20 -28.99 -17.83
N LEU A 445 -10.60 -27.73 -17.62
CA LEU A 445 -11.75 -27.13 -18.30
C LEU A 445 -11.39 -26.58 -19.69
N ILE A 446 -10.15 -26.16 -19.90
CA ILE A 446 -9.63 -25.68 -21.19
C ILE A 446 -9.54 -26.82 -22.21
N HIS A 447 -9.30 -28.06 -21.77
CA HIS A 447 -9.31 -29.23 -22.66
C HIS A 447 -10.72 -29.61 -23.17
N ILE A 448 -11.78 -29.05 -22.59
CA ILE A 448 -13.16 -29.24 -23.07
C ILE A 448 -13.41 -28.28 -24.23
N ASN A 449 -13.30 -28.78 -25.46
CA ASN A 449 -13.55 -27.98 -26.66
C ASN A 449 -14.98 -27.39 -26.67
N GLY A 450 -15.11 -26.10 -26.98
CA GLY A 450 -16.39 -25.36 -26.89
C GLY A 450 -16.80 -24.93 -25.47
N SER A 451 -15.94 -25.14 -24.46
CA SER A 451 -16.14 -24.55 -23.13
C SER A 451 -15.83 -23.05 -23.13
N PRO A 452 -16.47 -22.26 -22.25
CA PRO A 452 -16.12 -20.84 -22.10
C PRO A 452 -14.63 -20.65 -21.75
N GLN A 453 -14.04 -21.60 -21.02
CA GLN A 453 -12.62 -21.61 -20.67
C GLN A 453 -11.72 -21.82 -21.90
N SER A 454 -12.07 -22.77 -22.78
CA SER A 454 -11.34 -23.04 -24.03
C SER A 454 -11.38 -21.83 -24.96
N GLU A 455 -12.53 -21.14 -25.05
CA GLU A 455 -12.68 -19.93 -25.89
C GLU A 455 -11.80 -18.77 -25.38
N VAL A 456 -11.90 -18.45 -24.07
CA VAL A 456 -11.10 -17.38 -23.45
C VAL A 456 -9.61 -17.71 -23.51
N TRP A 457 -9.23 -18.96 -23.22
CA TRP A 457 -7.84 -19.38 -23.31
C TRP A 457 -7.31 -19.33 -24.75
N GLY A 458 -8.08 -19.77 -25.75
CA GLY A 458 -7.69 -19.68 -27.16
C GLY A 458 -7.36 -18.25 -27.57
N TYR A 459 -8.23 -17.29 -27.23
CA TYR A 459 -8.00 -15.86 -27.48
C TYR A 459 -6.73 -15.33 -26.79
N LEU A 460 -6.46 -15.75 -25.55
CA LEU A 460 -5.25 -15.32 -24.83
C LEU A 460 -3.99 -15.99 -25.38
N TRP A 461 -4.02 -17.31 -25.62
CA TRP A 461 -2.89 -18.11 -26.07
C TRP A 461 -2.41 -17.69 -27.46
N ASP A 462 -3.33 -17.34 -28.37
CA ASP A 462 -3.06 -16.73 -29.67
C ASP A 462 -2.04 -15.57 -29.57
N ARG A 463 -2.09 -14.79 -28.48
CA ARG A 463 -1.16 -13.69 -28.19
C ARG A 463 0.05 -14.13 -27.35
N ILE A 464 -0.18 -14.95 -26.30
CA ILE A 464 0.85 -15.35 -25.32
C ILE A 464 1.94 -16.23 -25.95
N GLN A 465 1.60 -17.07 -26.95
CA GLN A 465 2.54 -17.98 -27.61
C GLN A 465 3.75 -17.29 -28.27
N HIS A 466 3.70 -15.96 -28.44
CA HIS A 466 4.78 -15.15 -29.01
C HIS A 466 5.77 -14.58 -27.95
N ALA A 467 5.58 -14.90 -26.67
CA ALA A 467 6.55 -14.63 -25.61
C ALA A 467 7.67 -15.68 -25.60
N ASP A 468 8.89 -15.29 -25.18
CA ASP A 468 10.04 -16.20 -25.05
C ASP A 468 9.96 -17.09 -23.81
N LEU A 469 9.23 -16.64 -22.78
CA LEU A 469 9.07 -17.35 -21.52
C LEU A 469 7.66 -17.16 -20.95
N PHE A 470 7.08 -18.25 -20.44
CA PHE A 470 5.83 -18.27 -19.69
C PHE A 470 6.13 -18.55 -18.22
N ILE A 471 5.79 -17.62 -17.32
CA ILE A 471 5.98 -17.81 -15.88
C ILE A 471 4.62 -18.05 -15.21
N SER A 472 4.48 -19.16 -14.49
CA SER A 472 3.30 -19.49 -13.69
C SER A 472 3.59 -19.48 -12.18
N HIS A 473 2.52 -19.47 -11.37
CA HIS A 473 2.64 -19.90 -9.99
C HIS A 473 3.06 -21.38 -9.91
N PRO A 474 3.76 -21.81 -8.84
CA PRO A 474 4.23 -23.18 -8.65
C PRO A 474 3.12 -24.19 -8.33
N VAL A 475 2.07 -24.24 -9.16
CA VAL A 475 0.92 -25.13 -9.02
C VAL A 475 0.66 -25.79 -10.36
N ASP A 476 0.85 -27.11 -10.41
CA ASP A 476 0.92 -27.88 -11.66
C ASP A 476 -0.33 -27.72 -12.54
N LYS A 477 -1.50 -27.58 -11.91
CA LYS A 477 -2.80 -27.44 -12.58
C LYS A 477 -3.02 -26.10 -13.29
N PHE A 478 -2.15 -25.10 -13.12
CA PHE A 478 -2.34 -23.76 -13.69
C PHE A 478 -1.61 -23.54 -15.02
N VAL A 479 -0.96 -24.58 -15.56
CA VAL A 479 -0.27 -24.54 -16.84
C VAL A 479 -1.02 -25.44 -17.82
N PRO A 480 -1.80 -24.89 -18.77
CA PRO A 480 -2.45 -25.69 -19.81
C PRO A 480 -1.41 -26.43 -20.66
N ASP A 481 -1.72 -27.66 -21.09
CA ASP A 481 -0.77 -28.47 -21.88
C ASP A 481 -0.40 -27.83 -23.23
N THR A 482 -1.22 -26.90 -23.73
CA THR A 482 -0.94 -26.10 -24.94
C THR A 482 0.28 -25.19 -24.79
N VAL A 483 0.68 -24.82 -23.56
CA VAL A 483 1.93 -24.09 -23.32
C VAL A 483 3.09 -25.09 -23.45
N PRO A 484 4.13 -24.85 -24.27
CA PRO A 484 5.28 -25.75 -24.36
C PRO A 484 6.04 -25.79 -23.03
N ILE A 485 6.28 -26.99 -22.46
CA ILE A 485 6.87 -27.12 -21.11
C ILE A 485 8.26 -26.49 -21.01
N GLU A 486 9.02 -26.50 -22.11
CA GLU A 486 10.36 -25.94 -22.20
C GLU A 486 10.39 -24.43 -21.92
N THR A 487 9.31 -23.68 -22.21
CA THR A 487 9.22 -22.23 -21.94
C THR A 487 8.57 -21.92 -20.59
N VAL A 488 8.14 -22.92 -19.83
CA VAL A 488 7.44 -22.74 -18.53
C VAL A 488 8.44 -22.65 -17.39
N GLY A 489 8.46 -21.52 -16.68
CA GLY A 489 9.14 -21.36 -15.39
C GLY A 489 8.17 -21.17 -14.23
N LEU A 490 8.53 -21.63 -13.03
CA LEU A 490 7.72 -21.47 -11.81
C LEU A 490 8.28 -20.37 -10.90
N LEU A 491 7.40 -19.48 -10.41
CA LEU A 491 7.73 -18.39 -9.47
C LEU A 491 6.52 -18.09 -8.55
N PRO A 492 6.66 -18.17 -7.21
CA PRO A 492 5.62 -17.75 -6.26
C PRO A 492 5.28 -16.25 -6.34
N ALA A 493 4.18 -15.85 -5.69
CA ALA A 493 3.95 -14.44 -5.35
C ALA A 493 4.79 -14.06 -4.12
N ALA A 494 4.97 -12.77 -3.89
CA ALA A 494 5.73 -12.24 -2.77
C ALA A 494 5.00 -11.07 -2.08
N THR A 495 5.50 -10.68 -0.92
CA THR A 495 5.19 -9.43 -0.22
C THR A 495 6.48 -8.80 0.30
N ASP A 496 6.43 -7.52 0.63
CA ASP A 496 7.55 -6.83 1.27
C ASP A 496 7.39 -6.84 2.78
N TRP A 497 8.48 -7.13 3.50
CA TRP A 497 8.48 -7.22 4.96
C TRP A 497 8.57 -5.84 5.64
N LEU A 498 8.94 -4.79 4.90
CA LEU A 498 9.03 -3.40 5.36
C LEU A 498 7.84 -2.53 4.93
N ASP A 499 6.99 -2.99 3.99
CA ASP A 499 5.75 -2.29 3.63
C ASP A 499 4.67 -2.36 4.72
N GLY A 500 3.65 -1.50 4.60
CA GLY A 500 2.62 -1.26 5.60
C GLY A 500 1.80 -2.49 5.99
N LEU A 501 1.70 -3.49 5.10
CA LEU A 501 1.04 -4.79 5.35
C LEU A 501 1.81 -5.67 6.34
N SER A 502 3.13 -5.62 6.29
CA SER A 502 3.99 -6.65 6.87
C SER A 502 4.77 -6.15 8.08
N LYS A 503 5.27 -4.91 8.02
CA LYS A 503 6.21 -4.36 9.00
C LYS A 503 5.71 -4.43 10.43
N HIS A 504 6.64 -4.44 11.38
CA HIS A 504 6.30 -4.27 12.78
C HIS A 504 5.59 -2.92 13.02
N LEU A 505 4.51 -2.93 13.80
CA LEU A 505 3.80 -1.75 14.29
C LEU A 505 3.98 -1.67 15.81
N ALA A 506 4.22 -0.48 16.36
CA ALA A 506 4.25 -0.32 17.80
C ALA A 506 2.83 -0.41 18.39
N ASP A 507 2.71 -0.74 19.68
CA ASP A 507 1.40 -0.83 20.36
C ASP A 507 0.57 0.46 20.23
N TRP A 508 1.22 1.61 20.12
CA TRP A 508 0.60 2.92 19.88
C TRP A 508 -0.09 2.98 18.51
N ASP A 509 0.58 2.51 17.46
CA ASP A 509 0.06 2.50 16.09
C ASP A 509 -1.02 1.42 15.93
N ILE A 510 -0.84 0.25 16.56
CA ILE A 510 -1.87 -0.80 16.60
C ILE A 510 -3.15 -0.25 17.28
N GLN A 511 -3.04 0.43 18.42
CA GLN A 511 -4.20 1.03 19.09
C GLN A 511 -4.91 2.07 18.22
N TYR A 512 -4.15 2.90 17.49
CA TYR A 512 -4.68 3.86 16.53
C TYR A 512 -5.51 3.18 15.42
N TYR A 513 -4.95 2.18 14.73
CA TYR A 513 -5.66 1.48 13.64
C TYR A 513 -6.83 0.62 14.14
N MET A 514 -6.73 0.02 15.33
CA MET A 514 -7.86 -0.64 15.99
C MET A 514 -8.95 0.36 16.39
N GLY A 515 -8.58 1.61 16.68
CA GLY A 515 -9.50 2.74 16.86
C GLY A 515 -10.24 3.09 15.57
N ILE A 516 -9.53 3.30 14.45
CA ILE A 516 -10.14 3.55 13.13
C ILE A 516 -11.09 2.40 12.75
N PHE A 517 -10.66 1.16 12.91
CA PHE A 517 -11.48 -0.01 12.64
C PHE A 517 -12.78 -0.02 13.46
N ARG A 518 -12.71 0.35 14.74
CA ARG A 518 -13.89 0.47 15.62
C ARG A 518 -14.83 1.60 15.19
N THR A 519 -14.30 2.72 14.67
CA THR A 519 -15.09 3.80 14.08
C THR A 519 -15.81 3.32 12.82
N LEU A 520 -15.10 2.68 11.88
CA LEU A 520 -15.70 2.08 10.67
C LEU A 520 -16.82 1.08 11.00
N CYS A 521 -16.63 0.22 12.00
CA CYS A 521 -17.71 -0.67 12.47
C CYS A 521 -18.93 0.11 12.98
N SER A 522 -18.70 1.25 13.65
CA SER A 522 -19.78 2.08 14.20
C SER A 522 -20.60 2.77 13.11
N GLU A 523 -19.93 3.27 12.07
CA GLU A 523 -20.56 3.98 10.94
C GLU A 523 -21.61 3.11 10.23
N ILE A 524 -21.30 1.82 10.04
CA ILE A 524 -22.21 0.85 9.40
C ILE A 524 -23.01 0.00 10.41
N ARG A 525 -22.95 0.33 11.71
CA ARG A 525 -23.62 -0.40 12.81
C ARG A 525 -23.27 -1.89 12.93
N MET A 526 -22.07 -2.28 12.52
CA MET A 526 -21.54 -3.64 12.65
C MET A 526 -21.13 -3.97 14.10
N SER A 527 -21.18 -5.26 14.45
CA SER A 527 -20.56 -5.83 15.66
C SER A 527 -19.10 -5.35 15.80
N LYS A 528 -18.65 -5.11 17.03
CA LYS A 528 -17.30 -4.57 17.29
C LYS A 528 -16.39 -5.63 17.88
N LEU A 529 -15.11 -5.57 17.54
CA LEU A 529 -14.09 -6.30 18.29
C LEU A 529 -13.91 -5.68 19.68
N HIS A 530 -14.03 -6.51 20.71
CA HIS A 530 -13.76 -6.19 22.12
C HIS A 530 -12.26 -6.30 22.45
N TRP A 531 -11.39 -6.25 21.43
CA TRP A 531 -9.95 -6.20 21.61
C TRP A 531 -9.53 -4.91 22.38
N PRO A 532 -8.55 -4.98 23.30
CA PRO A 532 -7.73 -6.15 23.65
C PRO A 532 -8.34 -7.06 24.74
N ALA A 533 -9.55 -6.78 25.23
CA ALA A 533 -10.17 -7.57 26.31
C ALA A 533 -10.66 -8.96 25.87
N ARG A 534 -10.98 -9.15 24.58
CA ARG A 534 -11.21 -10.46 23.95
C ARG A 534 -10.25 -10.69 22.79
N GLU A 535 -9.72 -11.91 22.72
CA GLU A 535 -8.97 -12.41 21.57
C GLU A 535 -9.93 -12.82 20.43
N TYR A 536 -9.43 -12.82 19.20
CA TYR A 536 -10.24 -13.14 18.02
C TYR A 536 -9.47 -13.98 16.99
N ILE A 537 -10.26 -14.64 16.14
CA ILE A 537 -9.83 -15.37 14.95
C ILE A 537 -10.09 -14.47 13.74
N VAL A 538 -9.21 -14.46 12.74
CA VAL A 538 -9.38 -13.61 11.54
C VAL A 538 -9.24 -14.39 10.23
N GLN A 539 -10.09 -14.08 9.24
CA GLN A 539 -9.78 -14.30 7.83
C GLN A 539 -9.65 -12.95 7.12
N VAL A 540 -8.50 -12.70 6.50
CA VAL A 540 -8.24 -11.51 5.68
C VAL A 540 -8.38 -11.89 4.20
N ALA A 541 -9.51 -11.57 3.59
CA ALA A 541 -9.81 -11.94 2.21
C ALA A 541 -10.79 -10.96 1.54
N ARG A 542 -10.77 -10.92 0.21
CA ARG A 542 -11.83 -10.27 -0.58
C ARG A 542 -13.18 -10.96 -0.34
N PHE A 543 -14.27 -10.22 -0.51
CA PHE A 543 -15.63 -10.76 -0.53
C PHE A 543 -15.90 -11.39 -1.90
N ASP A 544 -15.33 -12.56 -2.13
CA ASP A 544 -15.39 -13.32 -3.38
C ASP A 544 -15.79 -14.78 -3.07
N PRO A 545 -16.62 -15.45 -3.90
CA PRO A 545 -17.09 -16.82 -3.62
C PRO A 545 -15.97 -17.83 -3.40
N ALA A 546 -14.81 -17.63 -4.04
CA ALA A 546 -13.66 -18.51 -3.90
C ALA A 546 -13.01 -18.46 -2.51
N LYS A 547 -13.31 -17.44 -1.68
CA LYS A 547 -12.66 -17.25 -0.36
C LYS A 547 -13.30 -18.04 0.78
N GLY A 548 -14.35 -18.82 0.52
CA GLY A 548 -14.88 -19.81 1.48
C GLY A 548 -15.52 -19.23 2.74
N ILE A 549 -16.01 -17.99 2.69
CA ILE A 549 -16.55 -17.26 3.85
C ILE A 549 -17.65 -18.05 4.61
N PRO A 550 -18.61 -18.75 3.97
CA PRO A 550 -19.58 -19.58 4.69
C PRO A 550 -18.94 -20.69 5.54
N VAL A 551 -17.85 -21.31 5.04
CA VAL A 551 -17.09 -22.34 5.77
C VAL A 551 -16.43 -21.74 7.01
N VAL A 552 -15.95 -20.50 6.94
CA VAL A 552 -15.38 -19.77 8.11
C VAL A 552 -16.43 -19.60 9.20
N ILE A 553 -17.63 -19.15 8.85
CA ILE A 553 -18.74 -18.89 9.78
C ILE A 553 -19.19 -20.19 10.46
N ASP A 554 -19.45 -21.24 9.68
CA ASP A 554 -19.84 -22.55 10.20
C ASP A 554 -18.76 -23.18 11.09
N SER A 555 -17.48 -23.10 10.69
CA SER A 555 -16.34 -23.55 11.52
C SER A 555 -16.28 -22.82 12.87
N PHE A 556 -16.51 -21.51 12.87
CA PHE A 556 -16.51 -20.70 14.08
C PHE A 556 -17.72 -21.01 14.97
N VAL A 557 -18.92 -21.20 14.41
CA VAL A 557 -20.10 -21.57 15.20
C VAL A 557 -19.96 -22.99 15.78
N LYS A 558 -19.40 -23.94 15.04
CA LYS A 558 -19.01 -25.27 15.55
C LYS A 558 -17.96 -25.19 16.67
N LEU A 559 -17.03 -24.24 16.62
CA LEU A 559 -16.13 -23.94 17.73
C LEU A 559 -16.88 -23.35 18.94
N ARG A 560 -17.71 -22.32 18.71
CA ARG A 560 -18.44 -21.62 19.79
C ARG A 560 -19.34 -22.59 20.56
N ARG A 561 -20.12 -23.42 19.86
CA ARG A 561 -20.94 -24.52 20.44
C ARG A 561 -20.13 -25.44 21.38
N LYS A 562 -18.85 -25.72 21.09
CA LYS A 562 -17.95 -26.51 21.96
C LYS A 562 -17.37 -25.73 23.14
N LEU A 563 -17.20 -24.41 23.00
CA LEU A 563 -16.64 -23.54 24.03
C LEU A 563 -17.68 -23.07 25.03
N ASP A 564 -18.93 -22.84 24.64
CA ASP A 564 -20.02 -22.43 25.56
C ASP A 564 -20.32 -23.49 26.65
N LEU A 565 -19.98 -24.75 26.38
CA LEU A 565 -20.03 -25.85 27.36
C LEU A 565 -18.92 -25.78 28.44
N LYS A 566 -17.95 -24.86 28.30
CA LYS A 566 -16.73 -24.82 29.12
C LYS A 566 -16.31 -23.43 29.59
N LEU A 567 -16.68 -22.38 28.86
CA LEU A 567 -16.23 -20.99 29.08
C LEU A 567 -17.44 -20.04 29.06
N PRO A 568 -17.43 -18.98 29.89
CA PRO A 568 -18.40 -17.91 29.78
C PRO A 568 -18.15 -17.12 28.47
N ALA A 569 -19.21 -16.57 27.87
CA ALA A 569 -19.14 -15.84 26.60
C ALA A 569 -18.08 -14.71 26.57
N SER A 570 -17.78 -14.09 27.72
CA SER A 570 -16.72 -13.08 27.87
C SER A 570 -15.29 -13.59 27.64
N GLN A 571 -15.06 -14.91 27.73
CA GLN A 571 -13.77 -15.56 27.48
C GLN A 571 -13.73 -16.30 26.13
N CYS A 572 -14.85 -16.34 25.40
CA CYS A 572 -14.94 -16.98 24.09
C CYS A 572 -14.37 -16.08 22.98
N PRO A 573 -13.85 -16.66 21.88
CA PRO A 573 -13.34 -15.91 20.74
C PRO A 573 -14.42 -15.05 20.08
N GLN A 574 -13.99 -13.96 19.45
CA GLN A 574 -14.73 -13.35 18.34
C GLN A 574 -14.16 -13.81 17.00
N LEU A 575 -14.92 -13.62 15.92
CA LEU A 575 -14.49 -13.83 14.54
C LEU A 575 -14.45 -12.49 13.80
N LEU A 576 -13.38 -12.27 13.03
CA LEU A 576 -13.27 -11.18 12.07
C LEU A 576 -13.16 -11.74 10.65
N ILE A 577 -14.03 -11.28 9.75
CA ILE A 577 -13.93 -11.50 8.31
C ILE A 577 -13.79 -10.12 7.67
N CYS A 578 -12.63 -9.81 7.10
CA CYS A 578 -12.40 -8.50 6.51
C CYS A 578 -11.50 -8.51 5.28
N GLY A 579 -11.59 -7.45 4.48
CA GLY A 579 -10.70 -7.22 3.35
C GLY A 579 -10.98 -5.90 2.65
N HIS A 580 -10.05 -5.49 1.80
CA HIS A 580 -10.23 -4.34 0.93
C HIS A 580 -11.27 -4.62 -0.16
N GLY A 581 -11.98 -3.58 -0.59
CA GLY A 581 -12.57 -3.57 -1.94
C GLY A 581 -11.47 -3.38 -2.99
N ALA A 582 -11.63 -4.01 -4.15
CA ALA A 582 -10.74 -3.80 -5.30
C ALA A 582 -11.53 -3.15 -6.45
N ILE A 583 -10.87 -2.29 -7.24
CA ILE A 583 -11.52 -1.47 -8.29
C ILE A 583 -12.01 -2.35 -9.45
N ASP A 584 -11.34 -3.47 -9.68
CA ASP A 584 -11.65 -4.50 -10.67
C ASP A 584 -12.71 -5.52 -10.20
N ASP A 585 -13.24 -5.38 -8.98
CA ASP A 585 -14.05 -6.41 -8.32
C ASP A 585 -15.49 -5.93 -7.96
N PRO A 586 -16.38 -5.79 -8.97
CA PRO A 586 -17.75 -5.29 -8.78
C PRO A 586 -18.65 -6.23 -7.97
N ASP A 587 -18.33 -7.52 -7.93
CA ASP A 587 -19.19 -8.56 -7.34
C ASP A 587 -19.10 -8.56 -5.79
N ALA A 588 -18.09 -7.90 -5.21
CA ALA A 588 -17.81 -7.89 -3.77
C ALA A 588 -18.93 -7.32 -2.87
N SER A 589 -19.82 -6.49 -3.42
CA SER A 589 -21.00 -5.99 -2.68
C SER A 589 -22.10 -7.04 -2.54
N ILE A 590 -22.23 -7.95 -3.50
CA ILE A 590 -23.22 -9.03 -3.49
C ILE A 590 -22.84 -10.04 -2.39
N ILE A 591 -21.61 -10.55 -2.44
CA ILE A 591 -21.09 -11.54 -1.48
C ILE A 591 -21.09 -10.98 -0.05
N TYR A 592 -20.77 -9.70 0.13
CA TYR A 592 -20.90 -9.05 1.44
C TYR A 592 -22.35 -9.10 1.97
N SER A 593 -23.34 -8.88 1.10
CA SER A 593 -24.77 -8.87 1.48
C SER A 593 -25.28 -10.28 1.78
N GLU A 594 -24.88 -11.28 0.98
CA GLU A 594 -25.16 -12.70 1.23
C GLU A 594 -24.59 -13.18 2.58
N VAL A 595 -23.39 -12.74 2.93
CA VAL A 595 -22.75 -13.06 4.21
C VAL A 595 -23.52 -12.45 5.40
N LEU A 596 -24.08 -11.25 5.27
CA LEU A 596 -24.92 -10.68 6.32
C LEU A 596 -26.25 -11.44 6.45
N ALA A 597 -26.91 -11.75 5.33
CA ALA A 597 -28.15 -12.54 5.33
C ALA A 597 -27.94 -13.95 5.93
N LEU A 598 -26.78 -14.57 5.69
CA LEU A 598 -26.42 -15.85 6.31
C LEU A 598 -26.38 -15.76 7.84
N LEU A 599 -25.84 -14.67 8.40
CA LEU A 599 -25.77 -14.44 9.85
C LEU A 599 -27.14 -14.18 10.50
N GLU A 600 -28.16 -13.81 9.72
CA GLU A 600 -29.55 -13.62 10.21
C GLU A 600 -30.34 -14.94 10.27
N THR A 601 -29.84 -16.02 9.66
CA THR A 601 -30.50 -17.33 9.71
C THR A 601 -30.44 -17.97 11.10
N GLU A 602 -31.45 -18.77 11.44
CA GLU A 602 -31.62 -19.41 12.76
C GLU A 602 -30.37 -20.16 13.25
N GLU A 603 -29.60 -20.77 12.33
CA GLU A 603 -28.39 -21.51 12.69
C GLU A 603 -27.26 -20.63 13.24
N TYR A 604 -27.09 -19.42 12.71
CA TYR A 604 -25.93 -18.54 12.96
C TYR A 604 -26.29 -17.30 13.80
N ALA A 605 -27.56 -16.87 13.79
CA ALA A 605 -28.04 -15.70 14.53
C ALA A 605 -27.66 -15.67 16.03
N PRO A 606 -27.65 -16.79 16.79
CA PRO A 606 -27.21 -16.79 18.19
C PRO A 606 -25.75 -16.34 18.40
N TYR A 607 -24.93 -16.38 17.35
CA TYR A 607 -23.50 -16.06 17.38
C TYR A 607 -23.13 -14.78 16.62
N ALA A 608 -24.08 -14.13 15.95
CA ALA A 608 -23.82 -12.97 15.09
C ALA A 608 -23.18 -11.78 15.84
N ALA A 609 -23.45 -11.61 17.14
CA ALA A 609 -22.80 -10.58 17.96
C ALA A 609 -21.29 -10.82 18.19
N ASP A 610 -20.82 -12.06 18.07
CA ASP A 610 -19.40 -12.44 18.15
C ASP A 610 -18.70 -12.42 16.77
N ILE A 611 -19.44 -12.18 15.68
CA ILE A 611 -18.94 -12.20 14.29
C ILE A 611 -18.92 -10.78 13.73
N VAL A 612 -17.76 -10.33 13.28
CA VAL A 612 -17.51 -9.00 12.71
C VAL A 612 -17.18 -9.14 11.23
N VAL A 613 -18.01 -8.59 10.36
CA VAL A 613 -17.85 -8.67 8.91
C VAL A 613 -17.63 -7.26 8.35
N MET A 614 -16.45 -6.97 7.80
CA MET A 614 -16.05 -5.60 7.44
C MET A 614 -15.34 -5.51 6.09
N ARG A 615 -15.94 -4.75 5.16
CA ARG A 615 -15.22 -4.19 4.01
C ARG A 615 -14.48 -2.94 4.48
N ILE A 616 -13.16 -3.00 4.53
CA ILE A 616 -12.32 -1.90 5.00
C ILE A 616 -11.83 -1.04 3.83
N PRO A 617 -11.55 0.26 4.04
CA PRO A 617 -10.90 1.10 3.04
C PRO A 617 -9.49 0.57 2.71
N PRO A 618 -8.92 0.93 1.54
CA PRO A 618 -7.60 0.46 1.10
C PRO A 618 -6.47 1.05 1.95
N SER A 619 -6.29 0.53 3.17
CA SER A 619 -5.19 0.82 4.08
C SER A 619 -4.54 -0.50 4.52
N ASP A 620 -3.24 -0.56 4.32
CA ASP A 620 -2.42 -1.74 4.59
C ASP A 620 -2.14 -1.89 6.08
N GLN A 621 -1.92 -0.77 6.78
CA GLN A 621 -1.67 -0.75 8.22
C GLN A 621 -2.89 -1.21 9.03
N ILE A 622 -4.13 -0.95 8.56
CA ILE A 622 -5.34 -1.51 9.18
C ILE A 622 -5.33 -3.05 9.08
N LEU A 623 -5.03 -3.62 7.91
CA LEU A 623 -4.90 -5.09 7.78
C LEU A 623 -3.76 -5.64 8.63
N ASN A 624 -2.62 -4.95 8.66
CA ASN A 624 -1.48 -5.34 9.47
C ASN A 624 -1.84 -5.37 10.96
N ALA A 625 -2.45 -4.31 11.49
CA ALA A 625 -2.90 -4.24 12.88
C ALA A 625 -3.91 -5.35 13.21
N LEU A 626 -4.88 -5.61 12.33
CA LEU A 626 -5.89 -6.67 12.51
C LEU A 626 -5.29 -8.09 12.43
N MET A 627 -4.33 -8.34 11.54
CA MET A 627 -3.68 -9.66 11.45
C MET A 627 -2.65 -9.87 12.58
N SER A 628 -1.84 -8.84 12.89
CA SER A 628 -0.84 -8.86 13.96
C SER A 628 -1.47 -8.95 15.35
N SER A 629 -2.71 -8.48 15.53
CA SER A 629 -3.45 -8.55 16.79
C SER A 629 -4.35 -9.78 16.94
N ALA A 630 -4.59 -10.55 15.87
CA ALA A 630 -5.36 -11.79 15.92
C ALA A 630 -4.62 -12.90 16.69
N LYS A 631 -5.38 -13.85 17.26
CA LYS A 631 -4.82 -15.06 17.89
C LYS A 631 -4.52 -16.13 16.83
N ILE A 632 -5.51 -16.45 15.99
CA ILE A 632 -5.43 -17.49 14.95
C ILE A 632 -5.87 -16.88 13.62
N VAL A 633 -5.18 -17.24 12.54
CA VAL A 633 -5.57 -16.83 11.18
C VAL A 633 -6.23 -18.00 10.45
N LEU A 634 -7.20 -17.68 9.60
CA LEU A 634 -7.88 -18.60 8.70
C LEU A 634 -7.66 -18.18 7.25
N GLN A 635 -7.48 -19.14 6.36
CA GLN A 635 -7.52 -18.93 4.91
C GLN A 635 -8.21 -20.13 4.24
N LEU A 636 -9.54 -20.16 4.28
CA LEU A 636 -10.35 -21.32 3.87
C LEU A 636 -10.83 -21.24 2.41
N SER A 637 -9.97 -20.74 1.52
CA SER A 637 -10.32 -20.52 0.11
C SER A 637 -10.58 -21.85 -0.60
N SER A 638 -11.64 -21.93 -1.40
CA SER A 638 -11.97 -23.11 -2.21
C SER A 638 -11.15 -23.19 -3.49
N ARG A 639 -10.71 -22.03 -4.01
CA ARG A 639 -9.86 -21.86 -5.20
C ARG A 639 -8.91 -20.69 -4.94
N GLU A 640 -7.69 -20.79 -5.44
CA GLU A 640 -6.65 -19.82 -5.09
C GLU A 640 -5.45 -19.90 -6.02
N GLY A 641 -4.83 -18.76 -6.35
CA GLY A 641 -3.54 -18.73 -7.05
C GLY A 641 -2.41 -19.18 -6.10
N PHE A 642 -1.84 -18.21 -5.38
CA PHE A 642 -0.84 -18.47 -4.34
C PHE A 642 -1.31 -18.05 -2.94
N GLU A 643 -2.02 -16.93 -2.83
CA GLU A 643 -2.41 -16.23 -1.60
C GLU A 643 -1.26 -15.92 -0.63
N VAL A 644 -0.77 -14.67 -0.70
CA VAL A 644 0.35 -14.20 0.13
C VAL A 644 -0.10 -13.91 1.56
N LYS A 645 -1.41 -13.76 1.83
CA LYS A 645 -1.92 -13.61 3.21
C LYS A 645 -1.57 -14.78 4.13
N VAL A 646 -1.31 -15.96 3.56
CA VAL A 646 -0.78 -17.11 4.31
C VAL A 646 0.67 -16.85 4.79
N SER A 647 1.56 -16.41 3.90
CA SER A 647 2.92 -16.02 4.26
C SER A 647 2.97 -14.82 5.22
N GLU A 648 2.11 -13.81 5.05
CA GLU A 648 2.03 -12.67 5.98
C GLU A 648 1.66 -13.12 7.41
N ALA A 649 0.70 -14.03 7.55
CA ALA A 649 0.29 -14.58 8.84
C ALA A 649 1.43 -15.38 9.51
N ILE A 650 2.09 -16.25 8.75
CA ILE A 650 3.22 -17.06 9.22
C ILE A 650 4.40 -16.15 9.63
N HIS A 651 4.70 -15.10 8.85
CA HIS A 651 5.73 -14.09 9.16
C HIS A 651 5.44 -13.34 10.47
N LYS A 652 4.18 -12.95 10.70
CA LYS A 652 3.68 -12.38 11.97
C LYS A 652 3.67 -13.40 13.14
N GLY A 653 4.13 -14.63 12.92
CA GLY A 653 4.16 -15.69 13.93
C GLY A 653 2.78 -16.20 14.34
N LYS A 654 1.78 -16.10 13.45
CA LYS A 654 0.40 -16.53 13.70
C LYS A 654 0.20 -17.96 13.20
N PRO A 655 -0.30 -18.88 14.04
CA PRO A 655 -0.76 -20.18 13.57
C PRO A 655 -1.93 -19.97 12.62
N ILE A 656 -1.86 -20.62 11.45
CA ILE A 656 -2.88 -20.53 10.41
C ILE A 656 -3.58 -21.87 10.20
N ILE A 657 -4.90 -21.86 9.97
CA ILE A 657 -5.62 -23.02 9.43
C ILE A 657 -6.08 -22.65 8.03
N ALA A 658 -5.61 -23.41 7.04
CA ALA A 658 -5.86 -23.11 5.64
C ALA A 658 -6.27 -24.36 4.85
N THR A 659 -6.93 -24.16 3.72
CA THR A 659 -7.40 -25.25 2.86
C THR A 659 -6.31 -25.79 1.93
N ARG A 660 -6.48 -27.03 1.44
CA ARG A 660 -5.62 -27.64 0.42
C ARG A 660 -5.91 -27.13 -1.01
N ALA A 661 -6.19 -25.83 -1.17
CA ALA A 661 -6.48 -25.19 -2.45
C ALA A 661 -5.23 -24.50 -3.04
N GLY A 662 -5.03 -24.64 -4.36
CA GLY A 662 -4.01 -23.89 -5.11
C GLY A 662 -2.59 -23.97 -4.52
N GLY A 663 -1.95 -22.81 -4.40
CA GLY A 663 -0.61 -22.65 -3.83
C GLY A 663 -0.54 -22.58 -2.29
N ILE A 664 -1.68 -22.60 -1.58
CA ILE A 664 -1.72 -22.53 -0.10
C ILE A 664 -0.85 -23.63 0.57
N PRO A 665 -0.90 -24.91 0.14
CA PRO A 665 -0.09 -25.98 0.74
C PRO A 665 1.43 -25.85 0.58
N LEU A 666 1.91 -24.91 -0.22
CA LEU A 666 3.35 -24.65 -0.36
C LEU A 666 3.87 -23.79 0.80
N GLN A 667 3.00 -23.03 1.46
CA GLN A 667 3.37 -22.10 2.53
C GLN A 667 3.14 -22.71 3.93
N VAL A 668 2.09 -23.52 4.08
CA VAL A 668 1.73 -24.15 5.35
C VAL A 668 2.42 -25.51 5.52
N GLN A 669 3.30 -25.60 6.51
CA GLN A 669 3.86 -26.85 6.99
C GLN A 669 2.93 -27.44 8.05
N HIS A 670 2.17 -28.47 7.65
CA HIS A 670 1.16 -29.12 8.48
C HIS A 670 1.70 -29.52 9.86
N GLU A 671 0.94 -29.19 10.91
CA GLU A 671 1.26 -29.39 12.33
C GLU A 671 2.52 -28.67 12.84
N LYS A 672 3.15 -27.79 12.03
CA LYS A 672 4.34 -27.01 12.40
C LYS A 672 4.09 -25.50 12.48
N ASN A 673 3.73 -24.84 11.37
CA ASN A 673 3.32 -23.42 11.36
C ASN A 673 1.80 -23.23 11.24
N GLY A 674 1.05 -24.32 11.03
CA GLY A 674 -0.39 -24.29 10.87
C GLY A 674 -0.98 -25.65 10.55
N PHE A 675 -2.27 -25.67 10.25
CA PHE A 675 -3.00 -26.87 9.81
C PHE A 675 -3.49 -26.71 8.36
N LEU A 676 -3.60 -27.85 7.68
CA LEU A 676 -4.09 -27.97 6.31
C LEU A 676 -5.31 -28.90 6.33
N VAL A 677 -6.45 -28.35 5.92
CA VAL A 677 -7.75 -29.05 5.86
C VAL A 677 -8.22 -29.18 4.42
N ASP A 678 -9.15 -30.10 4.17
CA ASP A 678 -9.77 -30.20 2.85
C ASP A 678 -10.78 -29.06 2.62
N VAL A 679 -11.01 -28.74 1.35
CA VAL A 679 -11.90 -27.65 0.95
C VAL A 679 -13.33 -27.96 1.39
N GLY A 680 -13.89 -27.10 2.23
CA GLY A 680 -15.25 -27.23 2.76
C GLY A 680 -15.37 -27.99 4.09
N ASP A 681 -14.30 -28.61 4.60
CA ASP A 681 -14.36 -29.32 5.90
C ASP A 681 -14.27 -28.36 7.10
N SER A 682 -15.39 -27.72 7.39
CA SER A 682 -15.57 -26.88 8.59
C SER A 682 -15.47 -27.65 9.91
N SER A 683 -15.63 -28.97 9.89
CA SER A 683 -15.54 -29.81 11.09
C SER A 683 -14.08 -30.02 11.51
N ALA A 684 -13.18 -30.26 10.55
CA ALA A 684 -11.74 -30.26 10.78
C ALA A 684 -11.23 -28.88 11.20
N VAL A 685 -11.69 -27.80 10.56
CA VAL A 685 -11.33 -26.43 10.98
C VAL A 685 -11.76 -26.18 12.43
N ALA A 686 -13.01 -26.49 12.79
CA ALA A 686 -13.50 -26.33 14.16
C ALA A 686 -12.72 -27.19 15.18
N LYS A 687 -12.25 -28.38 14.78
CA LYS A 687 -11.35 -29.23 15.60
C LYS A 687 -10.00 -28.56 15.84
N HIS A 688 -9.35 -28.05 14.79
CA HIS A 688 -8.04 -27.41 14.90
C HIS A 688 -8.09 -26.05 15.60
N LEU A 689 -9.15 -25.26 15.37
CA LEU A 689 -9.44 -24.06 16.15
C LEU A 689 -9.57 -24.39 17.64
N TYR A 690 -10.30 -25.45 17.98
CA TYR A 690 -10.46 -25.89 19.36
C TYR A 690 -9.13 -26.28 19.99
N GLN A 691 -8.30 -27.06 19.28
CA GLN A 691 -6.94 -27.41 19.73
C GLN A 691 -6.09 -26.16 20.02
N LEU A 692 -5.97 -25.24 19.06
CA LEU A 692 -5.18 -24.01 19.22
C LEU A 692 -5.74 -23.06 20.28
N TRP A 693 -7.05 -23.11 20.57
CA TRP A 693 -7.67 -22.31 21.62
C TRP A 693 -7.46 -22.90 23.03
N THR A 694 -7.45 -24.24 23.15
CA THR A 694 -7.41 -24.92 24.46
C THR A 694 -6.03 -25.49 24.85
N ASP A 695 -5.07 -25.55 23.92
CA ASP A 695 -3.69 -25.97 24.18
C ASP A 695 -2.69 -24.81 23.95
N PRO A 696 -2.31 -24.08 25.01
CA PRO A 696 -1.32 -23.01 24.93
C PRO A 696 0.09 -23.49 24.54
N GLY A 697 0.41 -24.76 24.81
CA GLY A 697 1.72 -25.35 24.48
C GLY A 697 1.87 -25.59 22.99
N LEU A 698 0.86 -26.22 22.39
CA LEU A 698 0.73 -26.36 20.93
C LEU A 698 0.73 -24.99 20.24
N TYR A 699 -0.09 -24.05 20.74
CA TYR A 699 -0.16 -22.70 20.19
C TYR A 699 1.22 -22.02 20.19
N LYS A 700 1.92 -21.99 21.34
CA LYS A 700 3.26 -21.38 21.43
C LYS A 700 4.26 -22.05 20.50
N LYS A 701 4.28 -23.39 20.44
CA LYS A 701 5.17 -24.16 19.55
C LYS A 701 4.96 -23.77 18.08
N MET A 702 3.70 -23.62 17.65
CA MET A 702 3.40 -23.19 16.29
C MET A 702 3.80 -21.74 16.02
N CYS A 703 3.54 -20.82 16.95
CA CYS A 703 3.95 -19.42 16.83
C CYS A 703 5.48 -19.27 16.66
N ASP A 704 6.25 -20.01 17.46
CA ASP A 704 7.71 -19.93 17.44
C ASP A 704 8.30 -20.51 16.14
N PHE A 705 7.74 -21.62 15.63
CA PHE A 705 8.12 -22.20 14.34
C PHE A 705 7.69 -21.32 13.16
N ALA A 706 6.50 -20.71 13.20
CA ALA A 706 5.99 -19.84 12.15
C ALA A 706 6.96 -18.69 11.84
N LYS A 707 7.41 -17.97 12.87
CA LYS A 707 8.36 -16.83 12.75
C LYS A 707 9.66 -17.14 12.01
N GLN A 708 10.11 -18.40 12.02
CA GLN A 708 11.38 -18.82 11.43
C GLN A 708 11.23 -19.56 10.10
N SER A 709 10.02 -20.04 9.78
CA SER A 709 9.77 -20.98 8.68
C SER A 709 9.44 -20.33 7.32
N VAL A 710 9.29 -19.01 7.26
CA VAL A 710 9.05 -18.27 6.01
C VAL A 710 10.30 -18.33 5.12
N SER A 711 10.11 -18.73 3.87
CA SER A 711 11.15 -18.76 2.83
C SER A 711 11.41 -17.37 2.25
N ASP A 712 12.63 -17.08 1.83
CA ASP A 712 12.97 -15.84 1.12
C ASP A 712 12.21 -15.71 -0.22
N GLU A 713 11.75 -16.84 -0.79
CA GLU A 713 11.04 -16.92 -2.07
C GLU A 713 9.73 -16.13 -2.11
N VAL A 714 9.09 -15.92 -0.96
CA VAL A 714 7.85 -15.13 -0.80
C VAL A 714 8.11 -13.71 -0.31
N GLY A 715 9.38 -13.30 -0.17
CA GLY A 715 9.78 -11.92 0.08
C GLY A 715 10.18 -11.18 -1.20
N THR A 716 10.09 -9.85 -1.19
CA THR A 716 10.52 -8.98 -2.33
C THR A 716 11.90 -9.36 -2.86
N TRP A 717 12.86 -9.69 -1.99
CA TRP A 717 14.23 -10.01 -2.38
C TRP A 717 14.36 -11.30 -3.19
N GLY A 718 13.74 -12.40 -2.75
CA GLY A 718 13.75 -13.67 -3.50
C GLY A 718 13.03 -13.55 -4.84
N ASN A 719 12.00 -12.70 -4.91
CA ASN A 719 11.29 -12.39 -6.15
C ASN A 719 12.11 -11.50 -7.09
N ALA A 720 12.73 -10.43 -6.57
CA ALA A 720 13.58 -9.51 -7.32
C ALA A 720 14.82 -10.18 -7.92
N ALA A 721 15.45 -11.10 -7.17
CA ALA A 721 16.57 -11.90 -7.66
C ALA A 721 16.22 -12.66 -8.95
N VAL A 722 15.01 -13.26 -9.02
CA VAL A 722 14.54 -13.95 -10.22
C VAL A 722 14.29 -12.99 -11.38
N TRP A 723 13.62 -11.85 -11.16
CA TRP A 723 13.41 -10.87 -12.24
C TRP A 723 14.73 -10.35 -12.81
N MET A 724 15.71 -10.06 -11.95
CA MET A 724 17.03 -9.60 -12.37
C MET A 724 17.87 -10.69 -13.05
N TYR A 725 17.77 -11.95 -12.60
CA TYR A 725 18.35 -13.09 -13.29
C TYR A 725 17.79 -13.21 -14.72
N LEU A 726 16.47 -13.23 -14.88
CA LEU A 726 15.83 -13.30 -16.19
C LEU A 726 16.27 -12.13 -17.08
N ALA A 727 16.22 -10.90 -16.57
CA ALA A 727 16.67 -9.73 -17.31
C ALA A 727 18.16 -9.83 -17.73
N THR A 728 19.03 -10.32 -16.85
CA THR A 728 20.47 -10.50 -17.12
C THR A 728 20.71 -11.48 -18.26
N LYS A 729 20.00 -12.62 -18.24
CA LYS A 729 20.13 -13.70 -19.23
C LYS A 729 19.56 -13.30 -20.58
N PHE A 730 18.33 -12.79 -20.59
CA PHE A 730 17.67 -12.36 -21.82
C PHE A 730 18.36 -11.15 -22.48
N ALA A 731 18.84 -10.17 -21.71
CA ALA A 731 19.63 -9.05 -22.26
C ALA A 731 21.02 -9.49 -22.77
N ALA A 732 21.51 -10.67 -22.38
CA ALA A 732 22.71 -11.28 -22.96
C ALA A 732 22.42 -12.11 -24.24
N GLY A 733 21.16 -12.19 -24.68
CA GLY A 733 20.73 -12.99 -25.82
C GLY A 733 20.55 -14.49 -25.51
N GLU A 734 20.59 -14.89 -24.25
CA GLU A 734 20.40 -16.29 -23.85
C GLU A 734 18.93 -16.71 -23.99
N LYS A 735 18.71 -17.94 -24.49
CA LYS A 735 17.37 -18.55 -24.60
C LYS A 735 17.17 -19.57 -23.49
N LEU A 736 16.60 -19.10 -22.37
CA LEU A 736 16.31 -19.96 -21.22
C LEU A 736 15.23 -21.00 -21.58
N LYS A 737 15.46 -22.25 -21.17
CA LYS A 737 14.45 -23.32 -21.21
C LYS A 737 14.27 -23.91 -19.80
N PRO A 738 13.40 -23.36 -18.95
CA PRO A 738 13.27 -23.86 -17.58
C PRO A 738 12.64 -25.25 -17.48
N ASN A 739 11.89 -25.72 -18.48
CA ASN A 739 11.28 -27.07 -18.47
C ASN A 739 10.44 -27.36 -17.21
N GLY A 740 9.62 -26.41 -16.77
CA GLY A 740 8.83 -26.50 -15.55
C GLY A 740 9.60 -26.35 -14.24
N LYS A 741 10.89 -26.01 -14.26
CA LYS A 741 11.68 -25.76 -13.06
C LYS A 741 11.29 -24.47 -12.35
N TRP A 742 11.58 -24.43 -11.05
CA TRP A 742 11.51 -23.23 -10.22
C TRP A 742 12.63 -22.27 -10.60
N LEU A 743 12.25 -21.05 -10.97
CA LEU A 743 13.21 -20.02 -11.38
C LEU A 743 14.09 -19.57 -10.22
N ASN A 744 13.59 -19.65 -8.98
CA ASN A 744 14.37 -19.45 -7.77
C ASN A 744 15.56 -20.42 -7.68
N ASP A 745 15.36 -21.69 -8.06
CA ASP A 745 16.44 -22.69 -8.04
C ASP A 745 17.48 -22.40 -9.12
N MET A 746 17.03 -22.19 -10.36
CA MET A 746 17.91 -21.87 -11.50
C MET A 746 18.76 -20.61 -11.25
N MET A 747 18.15 -19.57 -10.67
CA MET A 747 18.82 -18.33 -10.30
C MET A 747 19.86 -18.55 -9.18
N ARG A 748 19.50 -19.29 -8.12
CA ARG A 748 20.41 -19.58 -7.00
C ARG A 748 21.57 -20.50 -7.42
N GLU A 749 21.34 -21.44 -8.33
CA GLU A 749 22.38 -22.29 -8.94
C GLU A 749 23.33 -21.47 -9.82
N ASP A 750 22.81 -20.62 -10.72
CA ASP A 750 23.58 -19.82 -11.67
C ASP A 750 24.54 -18.81 -11.00
N CYS A 751 24.13 -18.17 -9.90
CA CYS A 751 24.99 -17.26 -9.12
C CYS A 751 25.87 -17.97 -8.06
N GLY A 752 25.91 -19.31 -8.03
CA GLY A 752 26.75 -20.06 -7.09
C GLY A 752 26.28 -20.00 -5.63
N GLN A 753 24.97 -19.79 -5.40
CA GLN A 753 24.33 -19.73 -4.08
C GLN A 753 23.29 -20.86 -3.90
N PRO A 754 23.56 -22.15 -4.18
CA PRO A 754 22.53 -23.20 -4.08
C PRO A 754 21.92 -23.27 -2.67
N TYR A 755 20.66 -23.72 -2.59
CA TYR A 755 19.97 -23.91 -1.31
C TYR A 755 20.71 -24.92 -0.41
N LYS A 756 20.90 -24.56 0.86
CA LYS A 756 21.56 -25.42 1.86
C LYS A 756 20.56 -26.29 2.61
N GLU A 757 21.04 -27.38 3.19
CA GLU A 757 20.23 -28.21 4.09
C GLU A 757 19.74 -27.35 5.28
N GLY A 758 18.45 -27.47 5.60
CA GLY A 758 17.79 -26.66 6.64
C GLY A 758 17.44 -25.22 6.24
N GLU A 759 17.85 -24.72 5.06
CA GLU A 759 17.42 -23.40 4.56
C GLU A 759 15.92 -23.41 4.21
N PRO A 760 15.09 -22.51 4.79
CA PRO A 760 13.65 -22.50 4.50
C PRO A 760 13.33 -22.21 3.03
N ARG A 761 12.68 -23.19 2.40
CA ARG A 761 12.39 -23.27 0.97
C ARG A 761 10.98 -23.84 0.78
N LEU A 762 10.23 -23.33 -0.20
CA LEU A 762 8.90 -23.84 -0.51
C LEU A 762 8.99 -25.29 -1.02
N PRO A 763 8.05 -26.19 -0.67
CA PRO A 763 8.06 -27.58 -1.11
C PRO A 763 8.13 -27.70 -2.63
N ARG A 764 9.15 -28.41 -3.12
CA ARG A 764 9.31 -28.66 -4.56
C ARG A 764 8.42 -29.81 -4.98
N LYS A 765 7.30 -29.48 -5.61
CA LYS A 765 6.58 -30.41 -6.50
C LYS A 765 7.23 -30.37 -7.87
N VAL A 766 7.34 -31.53 -8.50
CA VAL A 766 7.77 -31.66 -9.90
C VAL A 766 6.54 -31.46 -10.77
N LEU A 767 6.66 -30.57 -11.76
CA LEU A 767 5.67 -30.43 -12.82
C LEU A 767 5.65 -31.71 -13.68
N VAL A 768 4.84 -32.70 -13.29
CA VAL A 768 4.66 -33.94 -14.04
C VAL A 768 3.48 -33.79 -15.00
N ARG A 769 3.76 -33.69 -16.31
CA ARG A 769 2.70 -33.79 -17.32
C ARG A 769 2.28 -35.25 -17.50
N PRO A 770 0.98 -35.54 -17.70
CA PRO A 770 0.55 -36.83 -18.22
C PRO A 770 1.22 -37.08 -19.57
N THR A 771 1.80 -38.27 -19.76
CA THR A 771 2.28 -38.68 -21.09
C THR A 771 1.08 -38.87 -22.01
N ALA A 772 1.15 -38.28 -23.21
CA ALA A 772 0.08 -38.41 -24.21
C ALA A 772 -0.17 -39.89 -24.53
N GLY A 773 -1.34 -40.40 -24.13
CA GLY A 773 -1.73 -41.82 -24.26
C GLY A 773 -1.96 -42.56 -22.94
N GLY A 774 -1.58 -42.01 -21.79
CA GLY A 774 -1.95 -42.56 -20.48
C GLY A 774 -3.41 -42.25 -20.12
N ALA A 775 -4.20 -43.26 -19.81
CA ALA A 775 -5.51 -43.07 -19.18
C ALA A 775 -5.37 -42.26 -17.87
N PRO A 776 -6.35 -41.41 -17.49
CA PRO A 776 -6.25 -40.62 -16.27
C PRO A 776 -6.02 -41.54 -15.08
N ALA A 777 -4.91 -41.34 -14.37
CA ALA A 777 -4.63 -42.09 -13.15
C ALA A 777 -5.81 -41.91 -12.18
N PRO A 778 -6.34 -42.99 -11.59
CA PRO A 778 -7.41 -42.86 -10.61
C PRO A 778 -6.94 -41.95 -9.48
N ALA A 779 -7.85 -41.12 -8.96
CA ALA A 779 -7.54 -40.17 -7.91
C ALA A 779 -6.84 -40.89 -6.75
N ALA A 780 -5.55 -40.61 -6.56
CA ALA A 780 -4.80 -41.18 -5.46
C ALA A 780 -5.37 -40.62 -4.15
N GLU A 781 -6.13 -41.44 -3.45
CA GLU A 781 -6.57 -41.17 -2.08
C GLU A 781 -5.32 -40.91 -1.22
N TYR A 782 -5.14 -39.66 -0.80
CA TYR A 782 -4.15 -39.32 0.21
C TYR A 782 -4.65 -39.84 1.56
N LYS A 783 -4.04 -40.92 2.05
CA LYS A 783 -4.07 -41.33 3.46
C LYS A 783 -2.96 -40.65 4.25
#